data_AF-A0A7J9VXJ1-F1
#
_entry.id   AF-A0A7J9VXJ1-F1
#
_cell.length_a   1.000
_cell.length_b   1.000
_cell.length_c   1.000
_cell.angle_alpha   90.00
_cell.angle_beta   90.00
_cell.angle_gamma   90.00
#
_symmetry.space_group_name_H-M   'P 1'
#
loop_
_entity.id
_entity.type
_entity.pdbx_description
1 polymer ?
#
loop_
_entity_poly.entity_id
_entity_poly.type
_entity_poly.pdbx_seq_one_letter_code
_entity_poly.pdbx_strand_id
1 'polypeptide(L)'
;MHRSGPLFGGACGFVASLVVRVSRIHSVTNASARRGRRRRGSIQQLPSGALRVSVYAGTDPVTKRRHYLREVIAPSPTAETNADKALRRLANQVDERRNPRTNATLNQLLDRHLEMLDLEPNTIEGYRELADNHIRPLIGTQKVGSLGGDVFDSFYAELRRCRRRCSGRPFLEHRTEAIHDCDDRCRVHACRPLASATVRKIHFILSGALKRAVRWRWIAMNPIDQAEPPPQPRPNPQPPSAEEAARILGEAWSDPDWGLLVWLTMVTGFRRGELCGLRWRHLDLVARVIALERSIGQRSGRTWEKGTKTHQHRRIALDPETVALLVTHRGRCTARAHAVGVKLAADSFVFSPAVDGSEHLKPDSVTQRYGRLAARLGIKTSIHKLRHYSATELIAAGVDVRTVAGRLGHGGGGSTTLKVYAAWVSESDQRAATSLFSRMPARPQPTATPVTAPLGEARSPYEKIAVELRGAIESGALAVGDPIPTVAKLAADHDVVVSTAQRAVTLLKAWGMVDAARGRRARVISAGSPSESVSGDLSASGDILTEADSERSVADDGEDAMTVSQLWAITVRAPDGHRYPPRRVTEDIDQPDSFRPHLLGIARMEAPQRTDSGEDWIGDFELEIREPGKEHQNPELTLRWQKP
;
A
#
# COMPACT_ATOMS: atom_id res chain seq x y z
N MET A 1 -9.46 -61.78 -28.92
CA MET A 1 -10.55 -62.78 -28.93
C MET A 1 -11.74 -62.15 -29.64
N HIS A 2 -11.85 -62.36 -30.97
CA HIS A 2 -12.85 -63.22 -31.63
C HIS A 2 -14.27 -62.61 -31.57
N ARG A 3 -15.02 -62.36 -32.66
CA ARG A 3 -15.00 -62.65 -34.11
C ARG A 3 -15.88 -61.58 -34.80
N SER A 4 -15.54 -61.02 -35.98
CA SER A 4 -15.93 -61.50 -37.34
C SER A 4 -17.45 -61.65 -37.50
N GLY A 5 -18.16 -60.94 -38.36
CA GLY A 5 -18.01 -60.90 -39.83
C GLY A 5 -19.34 -61.30 -40.51
N PRO A 6 -19.50 -61.15 -41.84
CA PRO A 6 -20.67 -60.57 -42.53
C PRO A 6 -21.49 -61.59 -43.35
N LEU A 7 -22.45 -61.16 -44.20
CA LEU A 7 -22.47 -61.47 -45.65
C LEU A 7 -23.72 -60.96 -46.42
N PHE A 8 -23.43 -60.67 -47.69
CA PHE A 8 -24.27 -60.28 -48.83
C PHE A 8 -25.27 -61.35 -49.29
N GLY A 9 -26.28 -60.92 -50.08
CA GLY A 9 -26.79 -61.75 -51.19
C GLY A 9 -28.24 -61.50 -51.61
N GLY A 10 -28.46 -61.23 -52.91
CA GLY A 10 -29.67 -61.65 -53.62
C GLY A 10 -30.44 -60.59 -54.40
N ALA A 11 -30.14 -60.47 -55.69
CA ALA A 11 -30.99 -59.83 -56.70
C ALA A 11 -31.87 -60.88 -57.42
N CYS A 12 -33.11 -60.49 -57.77
CA CYS A 12 -34.00 -60.99 -58.85
C CYS A 12 -35.39 -60.43 -58.54
N GLY A 13 -36.08 -59.62 -59.35
CA GLY A 13 -36.26 -59.73 -60.80
C GLY A 13 -37.58 -60.44 -61.06
N PHE A 14 -38.71 -59.72 -61.11
CA PHE A 14 -39.89 -60.16 -61.86
C PHE A 14 -40.71 -58.96 -62.34
N VAL A 15 -40.77 -58.86 -63.66
CA VAL A 15 -41.63 -57.98 -64.45
C VAL A 15 -42.97 -58.69 -64.62
N ALA A 16 -44.07 -58.02 -64.31
CA ALA A 16 -45.38 -58.40 -64.81
C ALA A 16 -46.14 -57.13 -65.18
N SER A 17 -46.11 -56.82 -66.48
CA SER A 17 -47.01 -55.89 -67.14
C SER A 17 -48.40 -56.54 -67.22
N LEU A 18 -49.44 -55.86 -66.73
CA LEU A 18 -50.80 -56.14 -67.17
C LEU A 18 -51.51 -54.85 -67.60
N VAL A 19 -52.06 -54.96 -68.79
CA VAL A 19 -52.62 -53.97 -69.68
C VAL A 19 -54.06 -53.60 -69.27
N VAL A 20 -54.30 -52.28 -69.22
CA VAL A 20 -55.52 -51.53 -69.60
C VAL A 20 -56.86 -51.82 -68.90
N ARG A 21 -57.38 -50.78 -68.24
CA ARG A 21 -58.71 -50.25 -68.58
C ARG A 21 -58.83 -48.76 -68.25
N VAL A 22 -58.90 -47.95 -69.30
CA VAL A 22 -59.34 -46.55 -69.23
C VAL A 22 -60.84 -46.57 -69.01
N SER A 23 -61.29 -45.91 -67.93
CA SER A 23 -62.67 -45.43 -67.81
C SER A 23 -62.59 -44.07 -67.14
N ARG A 24 -62.85 -43.02 -67.94
CA ARG A 24 -63.08 -41.66 -67.47
C ARG A 24 -64.25 -41.69 -66.50
N ILE A 25 -64.18 -40.92 -65.40
CA ILE A 25 -65.32 -40.19 -64.78
C ILE A 25 -64.77 -39.34 -63.62
N HIS A 26 -64.98 -38.03 -63.78
CA HIS A 26 -65.11 -36.95 -62.79
C HIS A 26 -63.91 -36.54 -61.92
N SER A 27 -63.46 -35.31 -62.22
CA SER A 27 -62.64 -34.45 -61.37
C SER A 27 -63.33 -34.18 -60.02
N VAL A 28 -62.70 -34.60 -58.93
CA VAL A 28 -62.85 -33.96 -57.62
C VAL A 28 -61.46 -33.74 -57.07
N THR A 29 -60.99 -32.51 -57.14
CA THR A 29 -59.79 -32.02 -56.49
C THR A 29 -59.94 -32.18 -54.98
N ASN A 30 -59.41 -33.26 -54.41
CA ASN A 30 -59.34 -33.41 -52.97
C ASN A 30 -58.02 -32.81 -52.47
N ALA A 31 -58.08 -31.54 -52.08
CA ALA A 31 -57.04 -30.85 -51.36
C ALA A 31 -56.83 -31.53 -50.00
N SER A 32 -55.91 -32.50 -49.94
CA SER A 32 -55.52 -33.13 -48.68
C SER A 32 -54.72 -32.14 -47.84
N ALA A 33 -55.44 -31.54 -46.88
CA ALA A 33 -54.98 -30.95 -45.64
C ALA A 33 -53.45 -30.95 -45.38
N ARG A 34 -52.81 -29.80 -45.60
CA ARG A 34 -51.59 -29.41 -44.90
C ARG A 34 -51.91 -29.41 -43.39
N ARG A 35 -51.53 -30.46 -42.67
CA ARG A 35 -51.51 -30.49 -41.20
C ARG A 35 -50.63 -29.32 -40.73
N GLY A 36 -51.28 -28.23 -40.35
CA GLY A 36 -50.63 -27.05 -39.80
C GLY A 36 -49.81 -27.44 -38.58
N ARG A 37 -48.49 -27.28 -38.68
CA ARG A 37 -47.53 -27.40 -37.59
C ARG A 37 -48.09 -26.58 -36.41
N ARG A 38 -48.51 -27.23 -35.31
CA ARG A 38 -49.07 -26.56 -34.12
C ARG A 38 -48.16 -25.39 -33.75
N ARG A 39 -48.66 -24.15 -33.91
CA ARG A 39 -47.91 -22.93 -33.63
C ARG A 39 -47.47 -22.94 -32.16
N ARG A 40 -46.17 -22.75 -31.90
CA ARG A 40 -45.62 -22.58 -30.54
C ARG A 40 -46.04 -21.20 -30.03
N GLY A 41 -47.24 -21.11 -29.46
CA GLY A 41 -47.80 -19.90 -28.85
C GLY A 41 -49.17 -19.52 -29.39
N SER A 42 -49.81 -18.55 -28.73
CA SER A 42 -51.18 -18.10 -29.01
C SER A 42 -51.21 -16.60 -29.29
N ILE A 43 -52.12 -16.18 -30.18
CA ILE A 43 -52.47 -14.78 -30.40
C ILE A 43 -53.91 -14.60 -29.89
N GLN A 44 -54.13 -13.66 -28.98
CA GLN A 44 -55.43 -13.39 -28.36
C GLN A 44 -55.81 -11.92 -28.59
N GLN A 45 -57.02 -11.66 -29.08
CA GLN A 45 -57.55 -10.30 -29.16
C GLN A 45 -58.01 -9.81 -27.80
N LEU A 46 -57.61 -8.60 -27.42
CA LEU A 46 -58.01 -7.92 -26.18
C LEU A 46 -59.26 -7.06 -26.40
N PRO A 47 -60.02 -6.74 -25.34
CA PRO A 47 -61.19 -5.86 -25.43
C PRO A 47 -60.90 -4.48 -26.05
N SER A 48 -59.66 -4.01 -25.97
CA SER A 48 -59.20 -2.75 -26.56
C SER A 48 -58.91 -2.83 -28.08
N GLY A 49 -59.15 -3.98 -28.72
CA GLY A 49 -58.79 -4.23 -30.12
C GLY A 49 -57.30 -4.57 -30.35
N ALA A 50 -56.47 -4.52 -29.31
CA ALA A 50 -55.06 -4.89 -29.38
C ALA A 50 -54.88 -6.42 -29.44
N LEU A 51 -53.80 -6.89 -30.08
CA LEU A 51 -53.47 -8.31 -30.15
C LEU A 51 -52.37 -8.67 -29.14
N ARG A 52 -52.63 -9.62 -28.24
CA ARG A 52 -51.65 -10.18 -27.30
C ARG A 52 -51.06 -11.48 -27.85
N VAL A 53 -49.77 -11.47 -28.12
CA VAL A 53 -48.99 -12.65 -28.47
C VAL A 53 -48.45 -13.29 -27.19
N SER A 54 -48.50 -14.62 -27.06
CA SER A 54 -47.95 -15.36 -25.91
C SER A 54 -47.25 -16.65 -26.33
N VAL A 55 -45.99 -16.82 -25.91
CA VAL A 55 -45.20 -18.04 -26.16
C VAL A 55 -44.75 -18.64 -24.83
N TYR A 56 -44.94 -19.95 -24.65
CA TYR A 56 -44.50 -20.66 -23.46
C TYR A 56 -42.97 -20.78 -23.44
N ALA A 57 -42.35 -20.32 -22.35
CA ALA A 57 -40.90 -20.24 -22.18
C ALA A 57 -40.35 -21.26 -21.16
N GLY A 58 -41.19 -22.17 -20.67
CA GLY A 58 -40.84 -23.16 -19.65
C GLY A 58 -41.48 -22.87 -18.29
N THR A 59 -41.01 -23.56 -17.26
CA THR A 59 -41.45 -23.34 -15.87
C THR A 59 -40.42 -22.47 -15.16
N ASP A 60 -40.88 -21.42 -14.49
CA ASP A 60 -40.03 -20.51 -13.73
C ASP A 60 -39.33 -21.27 -12.59
N PRO A 61 -37.99 -21.27 -12.53
CA PRO A 61 -37.25 -22.04 -11.54
C PRO A 61 -37.49 -21.57 -10.10
N VAL A 62 -37.93 -20.31 -9.92
CA VAL A 62 -38.17 -19.67 -8.63
C VAL A 62 -39.62 -19.87 -8.19
N THR A 63 -40.56 -19.39 -9.01
CA THR A 63 -41.98 -19.42 -8.64
C THR A 63 -42.64 -20.78 -8.90
N LYS A 64 -41.97 -21.68 -9.62
CA LYS A 64 -42.49 -22.97 -10.10
C LYS A 64 -43.75 -22.87 -10.99
N ARG A 65 -44.11 -21.65 -11.43
CA ARG A 65 -45.25 -21.39 -12.31
C ARG A 65 -44.83 -21.40 -13.78
N ARG A 66 -45.79 -21.61 -14.68
CA ARG A 66 -45.55 -21.53 -16.14
C ARG A 66 -45.12 -20.10 -16.53
N HIS A 67 -44.00 -19.98 -17.22
CA HIS A 67 -43.45 -18.72 -17.71
C HIS A 67 -43.83 -18.53 -19.19
N TYR A 68 -44.28 -17.33 -19.53
CA TYR A 68 -44.70 -16.97 -20.88
C TYR A 68 -44.06 -15.65 -21.27
N LEU A 69 -43.50 -15.59 -22.48
CA LEU A 69 -43.16 -14.33 -23.13
C LEU A 69 -44.41 -13.75 -23.75
N ARG A 70 -44.67 -12.46 -23.51
CA ARG A 70 -45.86 -11.78 -23.98
C ARG A 70 -45.50 -10.46 -24.64
N GLU A 71 -46.21 -10.14 -25.70
CA GLU A 71 -46.11 -8.85 -26.39
C GLU A 71 -47.52 -8.41 -26.77
N VAL A 72 -47.82 -7.11 -26.61
CA VAL A 72 -49.11 -6.54 -26.96
C VAL A 72 -48.90 -5.59 -28.13
N ILE A 73 -49.61 -5.83 -29.22
CA ILE A 73 -49.54 -5.05 -30.45
C ILE A 73 -50.79 -4.18 -30.52
N ALA A 74 -50.56 -2.88 -30.66
CA ALA A 74 -51.62 -1.90 -30.77
C ALA A 74 -52.48 -2.13 -32.03
N PRO A 75 -53.77 -1.73 -32.01
CA PRO A 75 -54.64 -1.83 -33.17
C PRO A 75 -54.05 -1.06 -34.35
N SER A 76 -53.88 -1.74 -35.49
CA SER A 76 -53.42 -1.13 -36.74
C SER A 76 -53.83 -2.03 -37.92
N PRO A 77 -53.87 -1.51 -39.16
CA PRO A 77 -54.19 -2.31 -40.34
C PRO A 77 -53.22 -3.49 -40.56
N THR A 78 -52.01 -3.41 -39.99
CA THR A 78 -50.98 -4.46 -40.07
C THR A 78 -50.83 -5.26 -38.78
N ALA A 79 -51.76 -5.12 -37.82
CA ALA A 79 -51.65 -5.71 -36.49
C ALA A 79 -51.52 -7.25 -36.54
N GLU A 80 -52.28 -7.93 -37.40
CA GLU A 80 -52.20 -9.39 -37.54
C GLU A 80 -50.83 -9.85 -38.06
N THR A 81 -50.33 -9.20 -39.11
CA THR A 81 -48.99 -9.48 -39.67
C THR A 81 -47.89 -9.22 -38.64
N ASN A 82 -48.01 -8.14 -37.87
CA ASN A 82 -47.08 -7.80 -36.79
C ASN A 82 -47.16 -8.82 -35.64
N ALA A 83 -48.35 -9.33 -35.31
CA ALA A 83 -48.55 -10.38 -34.31
C ALA A 83 -47.92 -11.70 -34.71
N ASP A 84 -48.03 -12.07 -35.99
CA ASP A 84 -47.35 -13.24 -36.54
C ASP A 84 -45.83 -13.11 -36.54
N LYS A 85 -45.30 -11.92 -36.89
CA LYS A 85 -43.85 -11.63 -36.78
C LYS A 85 -43.38 -11.71 -35.33
N ALA A 86 -44.11 -11.11 -34.39
CA ALA A 86 -43.84 -11.18 -32.96
C ALA A 86 -43.85 -12.63 -32.44
N LEU A 87 -44.83 -13.44 -32.86
CA LEU A 87 -44.93 -14.85 -32.45
C LEU A 87 -43.70 -15.65 -32.90
N ARG A 88 -43.27 -15.51 -34.17
CA ARG A 88 -42.07 -16.17 -34.69
C ARG A 88 -40.80 -15.71 -33.96
N ARG A 89 -40.67 -14.40 -33.73
CA ARG A 89 -39.55 -13.80 -33.00
C ARG A 89 -39.45 -14.34 -31.58
N LEU A 90 -40.56 -14.36 -30.84
CA LEU A 90 -40.61 -14.87 -29.46
C LEU A 90 -40.35 -16.38 -29.40
N ALA A 91 -40.85 -17.16 -30.36
CA ALA A 91 -40.56 -18.60 -30.46
C ALA A 91 -39.08 -18.87 -30.69
N ASN A 92 -38.45 -18.17 -31.64
CA ASN A 92 -37.01 -18.28 -31.88
C ASN A 92 -36.19 -17.88 -30.64
N GLN A 93 -36.60 -16.82 -29.92
CA GLN A 93 -35.91 -16.38 -28.70
C GLN A 93 -35.94 -17.44 -27.59
N VAL A 94 -37.06 -18.17 -27.45
CA VAL A 94 -37.19 -19.29 -26.51
C VAL A 94 -36.30 -20.46 -26.94
N ASP A 95 -36.25 -20.76 -28.25
CA ASP A 95 -35.46 -21.86 -28.79
C ASP A 95 -33.95 -21.62 -28.62
N GLU A 96 -33.50 -20.38 -28.86
CA GLU A 96 -32.11 -19.95 -28.63
C GLU A 96 -31.77 -19.73 -27.15
N ARG A 97 -32.74 -19.88 -26.24
CA ARG A 97 -32.61 -19.62 -24.79
C ARG A 97 -32.06 -18.22 -24.47
N ARG A 98 -32.35 -17.25 -25.32
CA ARG A 98 -31.94 -15.84 -25.16
C ARG A 98 -32.90 -15.02 -24.31
N ASN A 99 -33.96 -15.64 -23.80
CA ASN A 99 -34.95 -15.00 -22.94
C ASN A 99 -34.69 -15.29 -21.44
N PRO A 100 -35.03 -14.35 -20.55
CA PRO A 100 -35.06 -14.61 -19.11
C PRO A 100 -36.00 -15.77 -18.80
N ARG A 101 -35.55 -16.74 -17.98
CA ARG A 101 -36.34 -17.93 -17.64
C ARG A 101 -37.19 -17.75 -16.39
N THR A 102 -37.09 -16.58 -15.76
CA THR A 102 -37.80 -16.25 -14.52
C THR A 102 -38.36 -14.84 -14.57
N ASN A 103 -39.45 -14.61 -13.86
CA ASN A 103 -39.96 -13.28 -13.53
C ASN A 103 -39.45 -12.78 -12.17
N ALA A 104 -38.45 -13.44 -11.59
CA ALA A 104 -37.89 -13.06 -10.31
C ALA A 104 -37.36 -11.62 -10.31
N THR A 105 -37.54 -10.95 -9.18
CA THR A 105 -37.05 -9.59 -8.97
C THR A 105 -35.61 -9.59 -8.49
N LEU A 106 -34.95 -8.43 -8.58
CA LEU A 106 -33.61 -8.26 -8.02
C LEU A 106 -33.59 -8.50 -6.51
N ASN A 107 -34.63 -8.11 -5.77
CA ASN A 107 -34.77 -8.41 -4.34
C ASN A 107 -34.68 -9.91 -4.07
N GLN A 108 -35.46 -10.72 -4.79
CA GLN A 108 -35.45 -12.18 -4.63
C GLN A 108 -34.09 -12.79 -4.99
N LEU A 109 -33.41 -12.23 -5.99
CA LEU A 109 -32.05 -12.63 -6.33
C LEU A 109 -31.06 -12.28 -5.21
N LEU A 110 -31.14 -11.08 -4.64
CA LEU A 110 -30.29 -10.61 -3.56
C LEU A 110 -30.49 -11.44 -2.29
N ASP A 111 -31.73 -11.76 -1.93
CA ASP A 111 -32.06 -12.59 -0.75
C ASP A 111 -31.35 -13.94 -0.84
N ARG A 112 -31.59 -14.68 -1.93
CA ARG A 112 -30.92 -15.97 -2.15
C ARG A 112 -29.41 -15.83 -2.32
N HIS A 113 -28.95 -14.72 -2.90
CA HIS A 113 -27.52 -14.47 -3.02
C HIS A 113 -26.88 -14.35 -1.64
N LEU A 114 -27.42 -13.49 -0.77
CA LEU A 114 -26.87 -13.20 0.56
C LEU A 114 -26.94 -14.41 1.49
N GLU A 115 -27.98 -15.25 1.40
CA GLU A 115 -28.11 -16.50 2.17
C GLU A 115 -27.01 -17.52 1.87
N MET A 116 -26.49 -17.53 0.64
CA MET A 116 -25.46 -18.48 0.21
C MET A 116 -24.04 -17.93 0.30
N LEU A 117 -23.85 -16.69 0.76
CA LEU A 117 -22.51 -16.15 0.94
C LEU A 117 -21.87 -16.78 2.18
N ASP A 118 -20.82 -17.56 1.97
CA ASP A 118 -19.94 -17.99 3.04
C ASP A 118 -18.91 -16.88 3.32
N LEU A 119 -19.32 -15.89 4.11
CA LEU A 119 -18.52 -14.73 4.48
C LEU A 119 -18.61 -14.48 6.00
N GLU A 120 -17.64 -13.74 6.54
CA GLU A 120 -17.68 -13.29 7.94
C GLU A 120 -19.02 -12.56 8.22
N PRO A 121 -19.69 -12.81 9.38
CA PRO A 121 -21.01 -12.22 9.69
C PRO A 121 -21.05 -10.71 9.50
N ASN A 122 -19.96 -10.05 9.89
CA ASN A 122 -19.74 -8.62 9.71
C ASN A 122 -19.86 -8.16 8.26
N THR A 123 -19.34 -8.95 7.32
CA THR A 123 -19.38 -8.61 5.90
C THR A 123 -20.79 -8.79 5.35
N ILE A 124 -21.48 -9.86 5.74
CA ILE A 124 -22.86 -10.15 5.31
C ILE A 124 -23.82 -9.06 5.78
N GLU A 125 -23.75 -8.67 7.05
CA GLU A 125 -24.58 -7.59 7.59
C GLU A 125 -24.30 -6.26 6.88
N GLY A 126 -23.03 -6.02 6.50
CA GLY A 126 -22.64 -4.84 5.71
C GLY A 126 -23.23 -4.85 4.31
N TYR A 127 -23.30 -6.03 3.69
CA TYR A 127 -23.92 -6.18 2.38
C TYR A 127 -25.43 -6.02 2.45
N ARG A 128 -26.08 -6.53 3.51
CA ARG A 128 -27.51 -6.33 3.76
C ARG A 128 -27.84 -4.85 3.90
N GLU A 129 -27.14 -4.12 4.78
CA GLU A 129 -27.33 -2.68 4.93
C GLU A 129 -27.15 -1.91 3.62
N LEU A 130 -26.11 -2.22 2.83
CA LEU A 130 -25.92 -1.58 1.53
C LEU A 130 -27.05 -1.93 0.55
N ALA A 131 -27.52 -3.17 0.56
CA ALA A 131 -28.63 -3.60 -0.27
C ALA A 131 -29.93 -2.89 0.14
N ASP A 132 -30.28 -2.93 1.42
CA ASP A 132 -31.52 -2.38 1.96
C ASP A 132 -31.56 -0.86 1.84
N ASN A 133 -30.44 -0.19 2.12
CA ASN A 133 -30.37 1.26 2.04
C ASN A 133 -30.26 1.76 0.61
N HIS A 134 -29.56 1.07 -0.31
CA HIS A 134 -29.24 1.65 -1.62
C HIS A 134 -29.78 0.88 -2.81
N ILE A 135 -29.78 -0.45 -2.80
CA ILE A 135 -30.17 -1.25 -3.97
C ILE A 135 -31.68 -1.46 -4.02
N ARG A 136 -32.25 -2.04 -2.96
CA ARG A 136 -33.66 -2.43 -2.92
C ARG A 136 -34.63 -1.28 -3.20
N PRO A 137 -34.43 -0.06 -2.64
CA PRO A 137 -35.37 1.03 -2.85
C PRO A 137 -35.42 1.56 -4.29
N LEU A 138 -34.33 1.41 -5.07
CA LEU A 138 -34.22 2.00 -6.40
C LEU A 138 -34.50 0.99 -7.52
N ILE A 139 -33.87 -0.19 -7.44
CA ILE A 139 -33.89 -1.18 -8.52
C ILE A 139 -34.34 -2.57 -8.05
N GLY A 140 -34.66 -2.73 -6.77
CA GLY A 140 -34.96 -4.03 -6.15
C GLY A 140 -36.21 -4.73 -6.68
N THR A 141 -37.25 -3.97 -7.02
CA THR A 141 -38.53 -4.50 -7.53
C THR A 141 -38.48 -4.85 -9.02
N GLN A 142 -37.46 -4.40 -9.74
CA GLN A 142 -37.30 -4.68 -11.16
C GLN A 142 -36.99 -6.16 -11.39
N LYS A 143 -37.48 -6.70 -12.50
CA LYS A 143 -37.23 -8.09 -12.88
C LYS A 143 -35.78 -8.23 -13.33
N VAL A 144 -35.11 -9.28 -12.88
CA VAL A 144 -33.69 -9.50 -13.22
C VAL A 144 -33.49 -9.56 -14.74
N GLY A 145 -34.44 -10.15 -15.45
CA GLY A 145 -34.42 -10.26 -16.91
C GLY A 145 -34.65 -8.97 -17.70
N SER A 146 -35.09 -7.88 -17.05
CA SER A 146 -35.28 -6.57 -17.70
C SER A 146 -34.19 -5.57 -17.35
N LEU A 147 -33.20 -5.94 -16.53
CA LEU A 147 -32.10 -5.05 -16.17
C LEU A 147 -31.08 -5.00 -17.31
N GLY A 148 -30.83 -3.80 -17.83
CA GLY A 148 -29.75 -3.50 -18.78
C GLY A 148 -28.58 -2.75 -18.11
N GLY A 149 -27.47 -2.58 -18.83
CA GLY A 149 -26.32 -1.80 -18.36
C GLY A 149 -26.68 -0.34 -18.04
N ASP A 150 -27.54 0.26 -18.86
CA ASP A 150 -28.09 1.60 -18.74
C ASP A 150 -28.81 1.85 -17.39
N VAL A 151 -29.52 0.83 -16.88
CA VAL A 151 -30.18 0.89 -15.57
C VAL A 151 -29.15 0.99 -14.45
N PHE A 152 -28.03 0.27 -14.55
CA PHE A 152 -26.96 0.32 -13.55
C PHE A 152 -26.17 1.63 -13.62
N ASP A 153 -25.91 2.15 -14.82
CA ASP A 153 -25.25 3.45 -14.97
C ASP A 153 -26.11 4.58 -14.40
N SER A 154 -27.41 4.58 -14.71
CA SER A 154 -28.39 5.52 -14.12
C SER A 154 -28.44 5.38 -12.60
N PHE A 155 -28.44 4.15 -12.10
CA PHE A 155 -28.39 3.87 -10.67
C PHE A 155 -27.10 4.40 -10.01
N TYR A 156 -25.94 4.21 -10.62
CA TYR A 156 -24.69 4.74 -10.09
C TYR A 156 -24.60 6.26 -10.17
N ALA A 157 -25.21 6.89 -11.18
CA ALA A 157 -25.33 8.33 -11.28
C ALA A 157 -26.19 8.88 -10.12
N GLU A 158 -27.31 8.24 -9.81
CA GLU A 158 -28.18 8.61 -8.68
C GLU A 158 -27.43 8.52 -7.33
N LEU A 159 -26.70 7.44 -7.10
CA LEU A 159 -25.86 7.27 -5.89
C LEU A 159 -24.73 8.31 -5.80
N ARG A 160 -24.19 8.73 -6.95
CA ARG A 160 -23.19 9.79 -7.06
C ARG A 160 -23.80 11.20 -6.99
N ARG A 161 -25.11 11.35 -7.09
CA ARG A 161 -25.82 12.62 -6.89
C ARG A 161 -26.12 12.86 -5.41
N CYS A 162 -26.80 11.91 -4.77
CA CYS A 162 -27.25 12.07 -3.40
C CYS A 162 -27.38 10.75 -2.65
N ARG A 163 -26.71 10.64 -1.50
CA ARG A 163 -26.78 9.46 -0.61
C ARG A 163 -28.17 9.19 -0.04
N ARG A 164 -28.99 10.23 0.09
CA ARG A 164 -30.38 10.16 0.55
C ARG A 164 -31.37 9.94 -0.60
N ARG A 165 -30.91 9.94 -1.86
CA ARG A 165 -31.75 9.75 -3.06
C ARG A 165 -32.88 10.78 -3.14
N CYS A 166 -32.56 12.04 -2.89
CA CYS A 166 -33.57 13.10 -2.97
C CYS A 166 -34.09 13.23 -4.42
N SER A 167 -35.33 13.66 -4.56
CA SER A 167 -35.93 14.01 -5.86
C SER A 167 -35.40 15.33 -6.44
N GLY A 168 -34.42 15.96 -5.78
CA GLY A 168 -33.91 17.30 -6.10
C GLY A 168 -34.74 18.44 -5.50
N ARG A 169 -35.88 18.13 -4.88
CA ARG A 169 -36.68 19.11 -4.15
C ARG A 169 -36.10 19.35 -2.75
N PRO A 170 -36.04 20.60 -2.26
CA PRO A 170 -35.65 20.88 -0.89
C PRO A 170 -36.60 20.18 0.10
N PHE A 171 -36.05 19.50 1.08
CA PHE A 171 -36.79 18.95 2.22
C PHE A 171 -35.95 19.09 3.49
N LEU A 172 -36.60 19.02 4.65
CA LEU A 172 -35.93 19.09 5.94
C LEU A 172 -35.44 17.70 6.36
N GLU A 173 -34.13 17.56 6.62
CA GLU A 173 -33.58 16.39 7.29
C GLU A 173 -33.81 16.51 8.79
N HIS A 174 -34.79 15.74 9.26
CA HIS A 174 -35.08 15.60 10.67
C HIS A 174 -34.00 14.81 11.41
N ARG A 175 -33.76 15.17 12.67
CA ARG A 175 -32.80 14.47 13.54
C ARG A 175 -33.26 13.05 13.92
N THR A 176 -34.56 12.82 13.96
CA THR A 176 -35.21 11.58 14.37
C THR A 176 -36.44 11.33 13.50
N GLU A 177 -36.80 10.06 13.30
CA GLU A 177 -38.04 9.66 12.60
C GLU A 177 -39.29 9.87 13.47
N ALA A 178 -39.13 9.97 14.80
CA ALA A 178 -40.20 10.29 15.72
C ALA A 178 -40.71 11.73 15.50
N ILE A 179 -42.00 11.95 15.74
CA ILE A 179 -42.62 13.28 15.71
C ILE A 179 -41.92 14.16 16.75
N HIS A 180 -41.47 15.34 16.31
CA HIS A 180 -40.83 16.36 17.16
C HIS A 180 -41.03 17.73 16.52
N ASP A 181 -40.95 18.76 17.35
CA ASP A 181 -40.81 20.13 16.87
C ASP A 181 -39.42 20.33 16.30
N CYS A 182 -39.35 20.91 15.11
CA CYS A 182 -38.08 21.14 14.42
C CYS A 182 -37.25 22.17 15.19
N ASP A 183 -36.03 21.78 15.56
CA ASP A 183 -35.01 22.65 16.15
C ASP A 183 -33.85 22.87 15.17
N ASP A 184 -32.83 23.65 15.58
CA ASP A 184 -31.62 23.95 14.77
C ASP A 184 -30.82 22.70 14.33
N ARG A 185 -31.18 21.52 14.85
CA ARG A 185 -30.56 20.24 14.47
C ARG A 185 -31.25 19.63 13.25
N CYS A 186 -32.46 20.06 12.92
CA CYS A 186 -33.15 19.72 11.68
C CYS A 186 -32.68 20.66 10.57
N ARG A 187 -32.05 20.11 9.54
CA ARG A 187 -31.35 20.93 8.52
C ARG A 187 -31.96 20.73 7.16
N VAL A 188 -31.97 21.77 6.34
CA VAL A 188 -32.33 21.62 4.92
C VAL A 188 -31.37 20.62 4.26
N HIS A 189 -31.95 19.67 3.52
CA HIS A 189 -31.20 18.63 2.83
C HIS A 189 -30.17 19.25 1.87
N ALA A 190 -28.91 18.88 2.06
CA ALA A 190 -27.84 19.17 1.11
C ALA A 190 -27.41 17.85 0.45
N CYS A 191 -27.47 17.82 -0.88
CA CYS A 191 -27.04 16.66 -1.66
C CYS A 191 -25.57 16.36 -1.36
N ARG A 192 -25.30 15.15 -0.88
CA ARG A 192 -23.93 14.64 -0.68
C ARG A 192 -23.79 13.30 -1.38
N PRO A 193 -22.80 13.12 -2.26
CA PRO A 193 -22.59 11.88 -2.99
C PRO A 193 -22.21 10.73 -2.05
N LEU A 194 -22.50 9.48 -2.44
CA LEU A 194 -21.79 8.34 -1.84
C LEU A 194 -20.33 8.35 -2.28
N ALA A 195 -19.44 7.95 -1.36
CA ALA A 195 -18.04 7.74 -1.70
C ALA A 195 -17.89 6.65 -2.78
N SER A 196 -16.99 6.87 -3.74
CA SER A 196 -16.74 5.93 -4.85
C SER A 196 -16.45 4.51 -4.38
N ALA A 197 -15.72 4.36 -3.27
CA ALA A 197 -15.45 3.07 -2.65
C ALA A 197 -16.73 2.34 -2.20
N THR A 198 -17.72 3.07 -1.70
CA THR A 198 -19.03 2.51 -1.31
C THR A 198 -19.84 2.10 -2.52
N VAL A 199 -19.88 2.92 -3.57
CA VAL A 199 -20.54 2.57 -4.84
C VAL A 199 -19.91 1.32 -5.47
N ARG A 200 -18.58 1.17 -5.40
CA ARG A 200 -17.89 -0.05 -5.84
C ARG A 200 -18.27 -1.29 -5.03
N LYS A 201 -18.46 -1.16 -3.70
CA LYS A 201 -18.97 -2.27 -2.88
C LYS A 201 -20.38 -2.67 -3.30
N ILE A 202 -21.25 -1.70 -3.58
CA ILE A 202 -22.60 -1.95 -4.11
C ILE A 202 -22.52 -2.68 -5.46
N HIS A 203 -21.66 -2.23 -6.37
CA HIS A 203 -21.41 -2.92 -7.64
C HIS A 203 -20.91 -4.36 -7.43
N PHE A 204 -20.01 -4.61 -6.48
CA PHE A 204 -19.52 -5.96 -6.17
C PHE A 204 -20.65 -6.90 -5.71
N ILE A 205 -21.55 -6.43 -4.85
CA ILE A 205 -22.73 -7.19 -4.39
C ILE A 205 -23.62 -7.55 -5.59
N LEU A 206 -23.96 -6.55 -6.41
CA LEU A 206 -24.79 -6.74 -7.60
C LEU A 206 -24.13 -7.69 -8.63
N SER A 207 -22.85 -7.52 -8.90
CA SER A 207 -22.09 -8.36 -9.83
C SER A 207 -22.04 -9.80 -9.35
N GLY A 208 -21.79 -10.02 -8.05
CA GLY A 208 -21.88 -11.34 -7.45
C GLY A 208 -23.28 -11.96 -7.59
N ALA A 209 -24.34 -11.18 -7.38
CA ALA A 209 -25.72 -11.63 -7.51
C ALA A 209 -26.07 -12.03 -8.94
N LEU A 210 -25.75 -11.19 -9.91
CA LEU A 210 -26.08 -11.42 -11.32
C LEU A 210 -25.24 -12.55 -11.93
N LYS A 211 -23.97 -12.71 -11.53
CA LYS A 211 -23.18 -13.90 -11.87
C LYS A 211 -23.86 -15.19 -11.39
N ARG A 212 -24.46 -15.18 -10.19
CA ARG A 212 -25.25 -16.32 -9.71
C ARG A 212 -26.53 -16.52 -10.53
N ALA A 213 -27.23 -15.45 -10.89
CA ALA A 213 -28.41 -15.52 -11.75
C ALA A 213 -28.10 -16.18 -13.11
N VAL A 214 -26.94 -15.87 -13.72
CA VAL A 214 -26.46 -16.55 -14.94
C VAL A 214 -26.21 -18.04 -14.68
N ARG A 215 -25.50 -18.39 -13.60
CA ARG A 215 -25.24 -19.81 -13.24
C ARG A 215 -26.54 -20.60 -13.01
N TRP A 216 -27.55 -19.97 -12.41
CA TRP A 216 -28.88 -20.55 -12.22
C TRP A 216 -29.77 -20.51 -13.47
N ARG A 217 -29.26 -19.95 -14.57
CA ARG A 217 -29.98 -19.76 -15.83
C ARG A 217 -31.25 -18.92 -15.67
N TRP A 218 -31.30 -18.01 -14.70
CA TRP A 218 -32.38 -17.02 -14.57
C TRP A 218 -32.34 -16.01 -15.71
N ILE A 219 -31.12 -15.63 -16.10
CA ILE A 219 -30.79 -14.75 -17.23
C ILE A 219 -29.71 -15.41 -18.09
N ALA A 220 -29.67 -15.04 -19.38
CA ALA A 220 -28.73 -15.61 -20.35
C ALA A 220 -27.35 -14.95 -20.29
N MET A 221 -27.31 -13.64 -20.04
CA MET A 221 -26.09 -12.84 -19.96
C MET A 221 -26.10 -11.99 -18.69
N ASN A 222 -24.93 -11.56 -18.24
CA ASN A 222 -24.79 -10.71 -17.06
C ASN A 222 -24.86 -9.22 -17.47
N PRO A 223 -25.95 -8.50 -17.17
CA PRO A 223 -26.14 -7.13 -17.68
C PRO A 223 -25.20 -6.10 -17.03
N ILE A 224 -24.67 -6.39 -15.84
CA ILE A 224 -23.80 -5.45 -15.12
C ILE A 224 -22.38 -5.36 -15.71
N ASP A 225 -21.98 -6.32 -16.54
CA ASP A 225 -20.68 -6.29 -17.20
C ASP A 225 -20.64 -5.21 -18.31
N GLN A 226 -21.79 -4.64 -18.66
CA GLN A 226 -21.94 -3.51 -19.58
C GLN A 226 -22.04 -2.16 -18.85
N ALA A 227 -22.01 -2.15 -17.51
CA ALA A 227 -22.11 -0.93 -16.71
C ALA A 227 -20.73 -0.44 -16.28
N GLU A 228 -20.58 0.86 -16.06
CA GLU A 228 -19.31 1.49 -15.69
C GLU A 228 -19.30 1.93 -14.21
N PRO A 229 -18.76 1.10 -13.29
CA PRO A 229 -18.62 1.51 -11.90
C PRO A 229 -17.56 2.62 -11.75
N PRO A 230 -17.65 3.48 -10.72
CA PRO A 230 -16.67 4.54 -10.53
C PRO A 230 -15.26 3.98 -10.34
N PRO A 231 -14.21 4.73 -10.74
CA PRO A 231 -12.83 4.28 -10.63
C PRO A 231 -12.47 3.99 -9.17
N GLN A 232 -11.58 3.02 -8.97
CA GLN A 232 -11.08 2.74 -7.64
C GLN A 232 -10.26 3.95 -7.17
N PRO A 233 -10.62 4.58 -6.03
CA PRO A 233 -9.82 5.67 -5.51
C PRO A 233 -8.43 5.15 -5.14
N ARG A 234 -7.40 5.92 -5.48
CA ARG A 234 -6.03 5.62 -5.07
C ARG A 234 -5.92 5.77 -3.55
N PRO A 235 -5.31 4.82 -2.83
CA PRO A 235 -5.02 5.01 -1.42
C PRO A 235 -4.11 6.23 -1.25
N ASN A 236 -4.49 7.14 -0.35
CA ASN A 236 -3.64 8.25 0.07
C ASN A 236 -3.67 8.30 1.61
N PRO A 237 -2.90 7.44 2.29
CA PRO A 237 -2.86 7.44 3.74
C PRO A 237 -2.25 8.76 4.22
N GLN A 238 -2.92 9.41 5.17
CA GLN A 238 -2.42 10.60 5.85
C GLN A 238 -2.20 10.25 7.33
N PRO A 239 -1.08 9.58 7.67
CA PRO A 239 -0.70 9.38 9.07
C PRO A 239 -0.38 10.74 9.72
N PRO A 240 -0.45 10.83 11.06
CA PRO A 240 0.08 11.99 11.78
C PRO A 240 1.58 12.17 11.53
N SER A 241 2.09 13.40 11.60
CA SER A 241 3.54 13.65 11.61
C SER A 241 4.19 13.14 12.90
N ALA A 242 5.53 13.03 12.94
CA ALA A 242 6.25 12.65 14.15
C ALA A 242 5.95 13.60 15.34
N GLU A 243 5.88 14.91 15.08
CA GLU A 243 5.51 15.92 16.09
C GLU A 243 4.07 15.74 16.58
N GLU A 244 3.12 15.50 15.68
CA GLU A 244 1.74 15.20 16.04
C GLU A 244 1.63 13.89 16.84
N ALA A 245 2.38 12.86 16.46
CA ALA A 245 2.46 11.58 17.18
C ALA A 245 3.00 11.77 18.60
N ALA A 246 4.06 12.58 18.78
CA ALA A 246 4.59 12.90 20.10
C ALA A 246 3.55 13.61 20.99
N ARG A 247 2.83 14.60 20.44
CA ARG A 247 1.73 15.27 21.16
C ARG A 247 0.60 14.32 21.53
N ILE A 248 0.24 13.40 20.61
CA ILE A 248 -0.77 12.36 20.87
C ILE A 248 -0.35 11.45 22.01
N LEU A 249 0.91 11.00 22.02
CA LEU A 249 1.44 10.13 23.08
C LEU A 249 1.51 10.85 24.43
N GLY A 250 2.01 12.09 24.45
CA GLY A 250 2.07 12.90 25.67
C GLY A 250 0.70 13.06 26.32
N GLU A 251 -0.32 13.44 25.55
CA GLU A 251 -1.70 13.55 26.05
C GLU A 251 -2.29 12.19 26.45
N ALA A 252 -1.96 11.11 25.72
CA ALA A 252 -2.46 9.78 26.02
C ALA A 252 -1.92 9.25 27.36
N TRP A 253 -0.69 9.63 27.75
CA TRP A 253 -0.04 9.18 28.98
C TRP A 253 -0.64 9.74 30.27
N SER A 254 -1.54 10.73 30.17
CA SER A 254 -2.38 11.17 31.28
C SER A 254 -3.19 10.02 31.91
N ASP A 255 -3.45 8.95 31.15
CA ASP A 255 -3.85 7.64 31.68
C ASP A 255 -2.81 6.60 31.23
N PRO A 256 -2.01 6.02 32.14
CA PRO A 256 -0.95 5.08 31.80
C PRO A 256 -1.39 3.84 31.01
N ASP A 257 -2.61 3.35 31.21
CA ASP A 257 -3.12 2.18 30.49
C ASP A 257 -3.54 2.56 29.06
N TRP A 258 -4.10 3.77 28.91
CA TRP A 258 -4.42 4.32 27.60
C TRP A 258 -3.19 4.71 26.79
N GLY A 259 -2.20 5.33 27.44
CA GLY A 259 -0.91 5.66 26.86
C GLY A 259 -0.25 4.42 26.26
N LEU A 260 -0.18 3.32 27.01
CA LEU A 260 0.36 2.06 26.52
C LEU A 260 -0.43 1.47 25.34
N LEU A 261 -1.76 1.55 25.34
CA LEU A 261 -2.56 1.07 24.20
C LEU A 261 -2.23 1.84 22.92
N VAL A 262 -2.13 3.17 23.03
CA VAL A 262 -1.75 4.05 21.91
C VAL A 262 -0.32 3.79 21.45
N TRP A 263 0.62 3.64 22.40
CA TRP A 263 2.02 3.25 22.15
C TRP A 263 2.12 1.96 21.34
N LEU A 264 1.47 0.88 21.81
CA LEU A 264 1.48 -0.39 21.10
C LEU A 264 0.92 -0.25 19.69
N THR A 265 -0.11 0.58 19.50
CA THR A 265 -0.65 0.83 18.15
C THR A 265 0.41 1.44 17.22
N MET A 266 1.21 2.38 17.71
CA MET A 266 2.26 3.06 16.94
C MET A 266 3.49 2.16 16.68
N VAL A 267 3.94 1.40 17.68
CA VAL A 267 5.14 0.55 17.55
C VAL A 267 4.87 -0.72 16.73
N THR A 268 3.69 -1.30 16.89
CA THR A 268 3.38 -2.63 16.33
C THR A 268 2.44 -2.58 15.13
N GLY A 269 1.72 -1.46 14.95
CA GLY A 269 0.73 -1.31 13.88
C GLY A 269 -0.50 -2.20 14.02
N PHE A 270 -0.83 -2.69 15.22
CA PHE A 270 -1.99 -3.56 15.42
C PHE A 270 -3.31 -2.85 15.09
N ARG A 271 -4.27 -3.63 14.56
CA ARG A 271 -5.63 -3.13 14.33
C ARG A 271 -6.32 -2.98 15.69
N ARG A 272 -7.25 -2.04 15.82
CA ARG A 272 -7.97 -1.82 17.09
C ARG A 272 -8.60 -3.08 17.68
N GLY A 273 -9.18 -3.94 16.84
CA GLY A 273 -9.82 -5.18 17.30
C GLY A 273 -8.80 -6.20 17.79
N GLU A 274 -7.60 -6.20 17.21
CA GLU A 274 -6.48 -7.04 17.66
C GLU A 274 -5.98 -6.59 19.04
N LEU A 275 -5.85 -5.28 19.27
CA LEU A 275 -5.49 -4.72 20.59
C LEU A 275 -6.54 -5.06 21.65
N CYS A 276 -7.83 -4.94 21.31
CA CYS A 276 -8.92 -5.31 22.23
C CYS A 276 -8.94 -6.82 22.52
N GLY A 277 -8.43 -7.65 21.62
CA GLY A 277 -8.38 -9.10 21.77
C GLY A 277 -7.08 -9.64 22.35
N LEU A 278 -6.15 -8.76 22.72
CA LEU A 278 -4.84 -9.14 23.23
C LEU A 278 -4.96 -9.64 24.68
N ARG A 279 -4.30 -10.76 24.98
CA ARG A 279 -4.35 -11.44 26.30
C ARG A 279 -2.94 -11.70 26.79
N TRP A 280 -2.76 -11.79 28.11
CA TRP A 280 -1.42 -11.95 28.71
C TRP A 280 -0.69 -13.20 28.22
N ARG A 281 -1.40 -14.32 27.98
CA ARG A 281 -0.83 -15.55 27.41
C ARG A 281 -0.20 -15.38 26.03
N HIS A 282 -0.55 -14.31 25.30
CA HIS A 282 0.01 -14.02 23.98
C HIS A 282 1.33 -13.24 24.04
N LEU A 283 1.75 -12.81 25.23
CA LEU A 283 2.95 -12.00 25.45
C LEU A 283 4.02 -12.87 26.08
N ASP A 284 5.08 -13.13 25.31
CA ASP A 284 6.32 -13.67 25.83
C ASP A 284 7.28 -12.49 26.07
N LEU A 285 7.28 -11.97 27.30
CA LEU A 285 8.09 -10.80 27.67
C LEU A 285 9.58 -11.15 27.81
N VAL A 286 9.92 -12.43 27.99
CA VAL A 286 11.32 -12.89 28.06
C VAL A 286 11.89 -12.99 26.65
N ALA A 287 11.18 -13.65 25.73
CA ALA A 287 11.57 -13.69 24.32
C ALA A 287 11.30 -12.35 23.59
N ARG A 288 10.64 -11.39 24.24
CA ARG A 288 10.24 -10.08 23.72
C ARG A 288 9.37 -10.20 22.45
N VAL A 289 8.36 -11.07 22.49
CA VAL A 289 7.49 -11.37 21.35
C VAL A 289 6.02 -11.30 21.73
N ILE A 290 5.22 -10.70 20.86
CA ILE A 290 3.75 -10.79 20.90
C ILE A 290 3.26 -11.72 19.79
N ALA A 291 2.47 -12.72 20.15
CA ALA A 291 1.74 -13.56 19.22
C ALA A 291 0.31 -13.01 18.99
N LEU A 292 -0.02 -12.63 17.76
CA LEU A 292 -1.40 -12.27 17.42
C LEU A 292 -2.16 -13.45 16.84
N GLU A 293 -3.23 -13.81 17.52
CA GLU A 293 -4.11 -14.90 17.09
C GLU A 293 -5.58 -14.51 17.03
N ARG A 294 -5.99 -13.52 17.84
CA ARG A 294 -7.39 -13.14 18.05
C ARG A 294 -7.62 -11.66 17.81
N SER A 295 -8.85 -11.33 17.46
CA SER A 295 -9.34 -9.96 17.33
C SER A 295 -10.78 -9.90 17.81
N ILE A 296 -11.16 -8.79 18.43
CA ILE A 296 -12.56 -8.49 18.73
C ILE A 296 -13.21 -7.80 17.53
N GLY A 297 -14.26 -8.40 17.01
CA GLY A 297 -15.20 -7.79 16.08
C GLY A 297 -16.28 -7.02 16.86
N GLN A 298 -16.75 -5.92 16.28
CA GLN A 298 -17.90 -5.19 16.81
C GLN A 298 -18.80 -4.75 15.66
N ARG A 299 -20.11 -4.88 15.87
CA ARG A 299 -21.15 -4.37 14.98
C ARG A 299 -22.50 -4.29 15.69
N SER A 300 -23.27 -3.23 15.40
CA SER A 300 -24.63 -3.06 15.93
C SER A 300 -24.71 -3.25 17.45
N GLY A 301 -23.71 -2.74 18.18
CA GLY A 301 -23.58 -2.86 19.64
C GLY A 301 -23.10 -4.23 20.15
N ARG A 302 -23.06 -5.27 19.31
CA ARG A 302 -22.59 -6.61 19.66
C ARG A 302 -21.10 -6.76 19.40
N THR A 303 -20.44 -7.53 20.26
CA THR A 303 -19.02 -7.90 20.13
C THR A 303 -18.87 -9.40 20.08
N TRP A 304 -17.87 -9.89 19.33
CA TRP A 304 -17.51 -11.30 19.30
C TRP A 304 -16.02 -11.44 19.05
N GLU A 305 -15.46 -12.55 19.52
CA GLU A 305 -14.09 -12.91 19.23
C GLU A 305 -14.01 -13.58 17.86
N LYS A 306 -13.00 -13.22 17.08
CA LYS A 306 -12.67 -13.89 15.82
C LYS A 306 -11.19 -14.25 15.80
N GLY A 307 -10.88 -15.37 15.14
CA GLY A 307 -9.50 -15.64 14.74
C GLY A 307 -9.01 -14.54 13.80
N THR A 308 -7.75 -14.16 13.91
CA THR A 308 -7.06 -13.55 12.79
C THR A 308 -7.08 -14.58 11.66
N LYS A 309 -7.51 -14.21 10.43
CA LYS A 309 -7.59 -15.17 9.31
C LYS A 309 -6.27 -15.96 9.26
N THR A 310 -6.27 -17.28 9.07
CA THR A 310 -5.14 -18.20 9.32
C THR A 310 -3.78 -17.72 8.78
N HIS A 311 -3.78 -16.94 7.69
CA HIS A 311 -2.62 -16.26 7.09
C HIS A 311 -2.16 -14.96 7.80
N GLN A 312 -2.68 -14.62 8.98
CA GLN A 312 -2.41 -13.38 9.73
C GLN A 312 -1.94 -13.64 11.17
N HIS A 313 -1.83 -14.91 11.57
CA HIS A 313 -1.14 -15.26 12.80
C HIS A 313 0.30 -14.80 12.64
N ARG A 314 0.74 -13.88 13.50
CA ARG A 314 2.05 -13.25 13.36
C ARG A 314 2.69 -13.04 14.72
N ARG A 315 4.00 -13.22 14.73
CA ARG A 315 4.86 -12.96 15.89
C ARG A 315 5.58 -11.64 15.63
N ILE A 316 5.52 -10.76 16.61
CA ILE A 316 6.05 -9.40 16.51
C ILE A 316 7.06 -9.22 17.63
N ALA A 317 8.32 -9.03 17.24
CA ALA A 317 9.38 -8.69 18.17
C ALA A 317 9.17 -7.28 18.74
N LEU A 318 9.46 -7.14 20.02
CA LEU A 318 9.36 -5.91 20.81
C LEU A 318 10.76 -5.42 21.19
N ASP A 319 10.90 -4.10 21.23
CA ASP A 319 12.06 -3.44 21.80
C ASP A 319 12.02 -3.49 23.35
N PRO A 320 13.17 -3.29 24.03
CA PRO A 320 13.26 -3.32 25.49
C PRO A 320 12.32 -2.33 26.20
N GLU A 321 12.12 -1.15 25.65
CA GLU A 321 11.27 -0.11 26.26
C GLU A 321 9.81 -0.55 26.26
N THR A 322 9.31 -1.04 25.12
CA THR A 322 7.94 -1.58 25.03
C THR A 322 7.72 -2.74 26.02
N VAL A 323 8.74 -3.59 26.24
CA VAL A 323 8.68 -4.67 27.22
C VAL A 323 8.60 -4.13 28.64
N ALA A 324 9.43 -3.15 29.00
CA ALA A 324 9.40 -2.51 30.32
C ALA A 324 8.03 -1.87 30.63
N LEU A 325 7.43 -1.21 29.64
CA LEU A 325 6.09 -0.64 29.75
C LEU A 325 5.01 -1.71 29.96
N LEU A 326 5.09 -2.84 29.26
CA LEU A 326 4.18 -3.98 29.42
C LEU A 326 4.32 -4.64 30.80
N VAL A 327 5.54 -4.80 31.31
CA VAL A 327 5.81 -5.31 32.66
C VAL A 327 5.18 -4.39 33.71
N THR A 328 5.41 -3.08 33.59
CA THR A 328 4.85 -2.08 34.51
C THR A 328 3.32 -2.11 34.49
N HIS A 329 2.72 -2.20 33.31
CA HIS A 329 1.27 -2.31 33.16
C HIS A 329 0.71 -3.61 33.76
N ARG A 330 1.40 -4.75 33.56
CA ARG A 330 1.02 -6.02 34.20
C ARG A 330 1.04 -5.91 35.72
N GLY A 331 2.01 -5.21 36.28
CA GLY A 331 2.07 -4.88 37.71
C GLY A 331 0.83 -4.11 38.18
N ARG A 332 0.45 -3.05 37.46
CA ARG A 332 -0.79 -2.28 37.77
C ARG A 332 -2.05 -3.13 37.67
N CYS A 333 -2.18 -3.97 36.64
CA CYS A 333 -3.32 -4.89 36.51
C CYS A 333 -3.37 -5.89 37.67
N THR A 334 -2.24 -6.46 38.04
CA THR A 334 -2.13 -7.42 39.15
C THR A 334 -2.50 -6.77 40.48
N ALA A 335 -2.01 -5.55 40.73
CA ALA A 335 -2.33 -4.79 41.94
C ALA A 335 -3.84 -4.48 42.04
N ARG A 336 -4.48 -4.06 40.94
CA ARG A 336 -5.94 -3.82 40.90
C ARG A 336 -6.76 -5.10 41.15
N ALA A 337 -6.37 -6.22 40.56
CA ALA A 337 -7.03 -7.51 40.78
C ALA A 337 -6.86 -7.96 42.25
N HIS A 338 -5.65 -7.84 42.80
CA HIS A 338 -5.36 -8.20 44.17
C HIS A 338 -6.15 -7.35 45.19
N ALA A 339 -6.33 -6.05 44.91
CA ALA A 339 -7.10 -5.14 45.77
C ALA A 339 -8.57 -5.57 45.95
N VAL A 340 -9.11 -6.39 45.03
CA VAL A 340 -10.47 -6.96 45.13
C VAL A 340 -10.48 -8.46 45.44
N GLY A 341 -9.33 -9.02 45.86
CA GLY A 341 -9.19 -10.42 46.23
C GLY A 341 -9.16 -11.42 45.07
N VAL A 342 -8.88 -10.96 43.84
CA VAL A 342 -8.85 -11.80 42.64
C VAL A 342 -7.43 -11.90 42.08
N LYS A 343 -7.05 -13.07 41.56
CA LYS A 343 -5.79 -13.26 40.84
C LYS A 343 -5.98 -12.98 39.36
N LEU A 344 -5.09 -12.16 38.78
CA LEU A 344 -5.05 -11.94 37.34
C LEU A 344 -4.67 -13.24 36.61
N ALA A 345 -5.59 -13.78 35.80
CA ALA A 345 -5.36 -15.01 35.07
C ALA A 345 -4.44 -14.79 33.87
N ALA A 346 -3.74 -15.84 33.42
CA ALA A 346 -2.92 -15.78 32.20
C ALA A 346 -3.77 -15.52 30.95
N ASP A 347 -5.04 -15.94 30.97
CA ASP A 347 -5.98 -15.69 29.87
C ASP A 347 -6.70 -14.34 29.98
N SER A 348 -6.41 -13.52 30.99
CA SER A 348 -7.00 -12.19 31.11
C SER A 348 -6.59 -11.29 29.95
N PHE A 349 -7.48 -10.39 29.54
CA PHE A 349 -7.18 -9.37 28.54
C PHE A 349 -6.11 -8.40 29.06
N VAL A 350 -5.19 -8.00 28.17
CA VAL A 350 -4.16 -7.00 28.50
C VAL A 350 -4.84 -5.67 28.81
N PHE A 351 -5.78 -5.26 27.96
CA PHE A 351 -6.59 -4.07 28.18
C PHE A 351 -8.03 -4.47 28.48
N SER A 352 -8.46 -4.20 29.72
CA SER A 352 -9.78 -4.57 30.22
C SER A 352 -10.42 -3.43 31.01
N PRO A 353 -11.75 -3.23 30.89
CA PRO A 353 -12.47 -2.39 31.84
C PRO A 353 -12.71 -3.10 33.19
N ALA A 354 -12.65 -4.44 33.22
CA ALA A 354 -12.83 -5.23 34.42
C ALA A 354 -11.52 -5.38 35.18
N VAL A 355 -11.58 -5.28 36.51
CA VAL A 355 -10.39 -5.32 37.38
C VAL A 355 -9.68 -6.67 37.38
N ASP A 356 -10.40 -7.75 37.08
CA ASP A 356 -9.89 -9.12 36.93
C ASP A 356 -9.38 -9.44 35.51
N GLY A 357 -9.57 -8.51 34.57
CA GLY A 357 -9.20 -8.67 33.18
C GLY A 357 -10.09 -9.64 32.40
N SER A 358 -11.29 -9.97 32.90
CA SER A 358 -12.20 -10.93 32.26
C SER A 358 -12.89 -10.37 31.00
N GLU A 359 -13.04 -9.06 30.91
CA GLU A 359 -13.73 -8.40 29.79
C GLU A 359 -12.75 -7.73 28.82
N HIS A 360 -13.06 -7.77 27.53
CA HIS A 360 -12.30 -7.03 26.53
C HIS A 360 -12.80 -5.59 26.42
N LEU A 361 -11.94 -4.66 26.00
CA LEU A 361 -12.41 -3.35 25.54
C LEU A 361 -13.31 -3.49 24.30
N LYS A 362 -14.31 -2.61 24.18
CA LYS A 362 -15.13 -2.49 22.98
C LYS A 362 -14.36 -1.67 21.92
N PRO A 363 -14.12 -2.20 20.70
CA PRO A 363 -13.39 -1.49 19.64
C PRO A 363 -13.90 -0.07 19.32
N ASP A 364 -15.22 0.16 19.37
CA ASP A 364 -15.82 1.47 19.12
C ASP A 364 -15.54 2.43 20.28
N SER A 365 -15.53 1.97 21.53
CA SER A 365 -15.16 2.79 22.69
C SER A 365 -13.71 3.26 22.59
N VAL A 366 -12.79 2.40 22.14
CA VAL A 366 -11.40 2.78 21.84
C VAL A 366 -11.35 3.85 20.74
N THR A 367 -12.13 3.67 19.66
CA THR A 367 -12.20 4.63 18.56
C THR A 367 -12.73 5.99 19.02
N GLN A 368 -13.79 6.00 19.82
CA GLN A 368 -14.39 7.21 20.37
C GLN A 368 -13.45 7.92 21.35
N ARG A 369 -12.79 7.17 22.23
CA ARG A 369 -11.79 7.71 23.17
C ARG A 369 -10.65 8.38 22.43
N TYR A 370 -10.08 7.72 21.42
CA TYR A 370 -9.04 8.29 20.57
C TYR A 370 -9.54 9.52 19.78
N GLY A 371 -10.76 9.47 19.23
CA GLY A 371 -11.35 10.60 18.52
C GLY A 371 -11.50 11.85 19.38
N ARG A 372 -11.88 11.69 20.66
CA ARG A 372 -11.93 12.80 21.64
C ARG A 372 -10.54 13.37 21.92
N LEU A 373 -9.53 12.52 22.09
CA LEU A 373 -8.14 12.94 22.27
C LEU A 373 -7.64 13.76 21.06
N ALA A 374 -7.80 13.22 19.85
CA ALA A 374 -7.38 13.88 18.63
C ALA A 374 -8.09 15.23 18.41
N ALA A 375 -9.39 15.30 18.72
CA ALA A 375 -10.15 16.54 18.65
C ALA A 375 -9.65 17.61 19.64
N ARG A 376 -9.30 17.23 20.88
CA ARG A 376 -8.71 18.17 21.86
C ARG A 376 -7.39 18.76 21.37
N LEU A 377 -6.57 17.96 20.70
CA LEU A 377 -5.27 18.40 20.17
C LEU A 377 -5.38 19.17 18.84
N GLY A 378 -6.56 19.20 18.21
CA GLY A 378 -6.77 19.78 16.88
C GLY A 378 -6.19 18.95 15.74
N ILE A 379 -5.87 17.67 15.96
CA ILE A 379 -5.16 16.81 15.00
C ILE A 379 -6.17 15.96 14.22
N LYS A 380 -6.14 16.02 12.88
CA LYS A 380 -7.06 15.27 12.00
C LYS A 380 -6.61 13.82 11.80
N THR A 381 -6.78 13.00 12.83
CA THR A 381 -6.34 11.61 12.83
C THR A 381 -7.40 10.62 13.31
N SER A 382 -7.12 9.32 13.17
CA SER A 382 -7.93 8.21 13.69
C SER A 382 -7.00 7.11 14.19
N ILE A 383 -7.46 6.23 15.07
CA ILE A 383 -6.59 5.17 15.61
C ILE A 383 -6.02 4.27 14.52
N HIS A 384 -6.75 4.10 13.40
CA HIS A 384 -6.24 3.35 12.25
C HIS A 384 -5.10 4.06 11.53
N LYS A 385 -5.05 5.40 11.56
CA LYS A 385 -3.95 6.18 10.99
C LYS A 385 -2.65 6.00 11.77
N LEU A 386 -2.69 5.61 13.05
CA LEU A 386 -1.48 5.24 13.80
C LEU A 386 -0.79 3.99 13.25
N ARG A 387 -1.57 3.06 12.68
CA ARG A 387 -1.00 1.94 11.93
C ARG A 387 -0.34 2.41 10.64
N HIS A 388 -0.89 3.44 9.98
CA HIS A 388 -0.22 4.04 8.84
C HIS A 388 1.09 4.70 9.26
N TYR A 389 1.10 5.41 10.39
CA TYR A 389 2.30 5.99 10.99
C TYR A 389 3.38 4.93 11.23
N SER A 390 3.05 3.83 11.93
CA SER A 390 3.97 2.71 12.14
C SER A 390 4.62 2.21 10.84
N ALA A 391 3.81 2.06 9.79
CA ALA A 391 4.29 1.58 8.50
C ALA A 391 5.19 2.61 7.79
N THR A 392 4.82 3.89 7.82
CA THR A 392 5.62 4.95 7.19
C THR A 392 6.94 5.13 7.91
N GLU A 393 6.97 5.09 9.24
CA GLU A 393 8.20 5.20 10.03
C GLU A 393 9.13 4.00 9.78
N LEU A 394 8.60 2.78 9.68
CA LEU A 394 9.43 1.60 9.37
C LEU A 394 10.01 1.66 7.95
N ILE A 395 9.22 2.06 6.95
CA ILE A 395 9.71 2.25 5.58
C ILE A 395 10.73 3.39 5.54
N ALA A 396 10.46 4.48 6.26
CA ALA A 396 11.37 5.59 6.41
C ALA A 396 12.63 5.19 7.21
N ALA A 397 12.62 4.16 8.04
CA ALA A 397 13.83 3.62 8.64
C ALA A 397 14.62 2.67 7.71
N GLY A 398 14.15 2.46 6.47
CA GLY A 398 14.78 1.56 5.50
C GLY A 398 14.41 0.09 5.67
N VAL A 399 13.39 -0.23 6.48
CA VAL A 399 12.89 -1.60 6.63
C VAL A 399 12.20 -2.03 5.35
N ASP A 400 12.52 -3.24 4.88
CA ASP A 400 11.97 -3.74 3.63
C ASP A 400 10.42 -3.86 3.69
N VAL A 401 9.78 -3.51 2.57
CA VAL A 401 8.32 -3.44 2.46
C VAL A 401 7.64 -4.77 2.78
N ARG A 402 8.32 -5.91 2.56
CA ARG A 402 7.79 -7.23 2.85
C ARG A 402 7.79 -7.51 4.35
N THR A 403 8.84 -7.15 5.08
CA THR A 403 8.88 -7.21 6.55
C THR A 403 7.84 -6.29 7.16
N VAL A 404 7.70 -5.06 6.66
CA VAL A 404 6.61 -4.15 7.10
C VAL A 404 5.25 -4.78 6.84
N ALA A 405 5.02 -5.36 5.66
CA ALA A 405 3.78 -6.08 5.35
C ALA A 405 3.51 -7.26 6.31
N GLY A 406 4.55 -8.01 6.65
CA GLY A 406 4.51 -9.12 7.60
C GLY A 406 4.11 -8.64 9.00
N ARG A 407 4.77 -7.58 9.50
CA ARG A 407 4.45 -6.97 10.81
C ARG A 407 3.01 -6.48 10.88
N LEU A 408 2.52 -5.88 9.79
CA LEU A 408 1.16 -5.40 9.67
C LEU A 408 0.14 -6.53 9.46
N GLY A 409 0.54 -7.72 9.01
CA GLY A 409 -0.40 -8.78 8.63
C GLY A 409 -1.21 -8.41 7.39
N HIS A 410 -0.55 -7.87 6.36
CA HIS A 410 -1.14 -7.69 5.03
C HIS A 410 -1.04 -8.99 4.22
N GLY A 411 -2.19 -9.59 3.88
CA GLY A 411 -2.23 -10.74 2.98
C GLY A 411 -1.74 -10.40 1.57
N GLY A 412 -1.28 -11.42 0.83
CA GLY A 412 -0.87 -11.26 -0.59
C GLY A 412 0.52 -10.66 -0.80
N GLY A 413 1.50 -11.03 0.04
CA GLY A 413 2.93 -10.82 -0.22
C GLY A 413 3.42 -9.37 -0.21
N GLY A 414 2.71 -8.44 0.44
CA GLY A 414 3.10 -7.03 0.53
C GLY A 414 2.57 -6.11 -0.56
N SER A 415 1.80 -6.63 -1.53
CA SER A 415 1.18 -5.82 -2.59
C SER A 415 0.28 -4.69 -2.08
N THR A 416 -0.41 -4.90 -0.95
CA THR A 416 -1.22 -3.85 -0.31
C THR A 416 -0.33 -2.79 0.33
N THR A 417 0.77 -3.18 0.98
CA THR A 417 1.76 -2.24 1.55
C THR A 417 2.38 -1.40 0.43
N LEU A 418 2.84 -2.05 -0.64
CA LEU A 418 3.46 -1.35 -1.76
C LEU A 418 2.48 -0.36 -2.42
N LYS A 419 1.23 -0.75 -2.66
CA LYS A 419 0.21 0.14 -3.24
C LYS A 419 -0.12 1.34 -2.36
N VAL A 420 -0.10 1.16 -1.04
CA VAL A 420 -0.53 2.18 -0.07
C VAL A 420 0.62 3.13 0.28
N TYR A 421 1.86 2.63 0.32
CA TYR A 421 3.02 3.38 0.79
C TYR A 421 4.08 3.67 -0.30
N ALA A 422 3.74 3.50 -1.58
CA ALA A 422 4.65 3.72 -2.71
C ALA A 422 5.40 5.07 -2.65
N ALA A 423 4.75 6.14 -2.20
CA ALA A 423 5.37 7.47 -2.11
C ALA A 423 6.55 7.53 -1.12
N TRP A 424 6.49 6.77 -0.03
CA TRP A 424 7.55 6.70 0.99
C TRP A 424 8.69 5.75 0.61
N VAL A 425 8.43 4.82 -0.33
CA VAL A 425 9.48 3.97 -0.89
C VAL A 425 10.49 4.81 -1.67
N SER A 426 10.05 5.87 -2.35
CA SER A 426 10.96 6.78 -3.07
C SER A 426 11.95 7.50 -2.15
N GLU A 427 11.53 7.84 -0.92
CA GLU A 427 12.43 8.46 0.07
C GLU A 427 13.43 7.45 0.63
N SER A 428 12.98 6.22 0.90
CA SER A 428 13.86 5.10 1.25
C SER A 428 14.85 4.79 0.13
N ASP A 429 14.43 4.89 -1.13
CA ASP A 429 15.27 4.64 -2.32
C ASP A 429 16.38 5.69 -2.45
N GLN A 430 16.09 6.96 -2.16
CA GLN A 430 17.11 8.01 -2.10
C GLN A 430 18.19 7.70 -1.05
N ARG A 431 17.80 7.20 0.13
CA ARG A 431 18.76 6.77 1.17
C ARG A 431 19.51 5.50 0.76
N ALA A 432 18.85 4.56 0.09
CA ALA A 432 19.49 3.37 -0.45
C ALA A 432 20.57 3.73 -1.48
N ALA A 433 20.31 4.70 -2.37
CA ALA A 433 21.26 5.19 -3.35
C ALA A 433 22.54 5.74 -2.70
N THR A 434 22.41 6.50 -1.61
CA THR A 434 23.57 6.98 -0.83
C THR A 434 24.35 5.82 -0.22
N SER A 435 23.66 4.83 0.36
CA SER A 435 24.32 3.67 0.99
C SER A 435 25.01 2.73 -0.01
N LEU A 436 24.49 2.63 -1.24
CA LEU A 436 25.06 1.80 -2.30
C LEU A 436 26.43 2.34 -2.70
N PHE A 437 26.58 3.66 -2.78
CA PHE A 437 27.87 4.30 -3.10
C PHE A 437 28.99 3.85 -2.15
N SER A 438 28.72 3.74 -0.85
CA SER A 438 29.69 3.28 0.15
C SER A 438 30.11 1.81 -0.01
N ARG A 439 29.35 1.00 -0.77
CA ARG A 439 29.63 -0.42 -1.02
C ARG A 439 30.09 -0.70 -2.45
N MET A 440 30.07 0.31 -3.33
CA MET A 440 30.58 0.17 -4.68
C MET A 440 32.10 0.17 -4.65
N PRO A 441 32.77 -0.66 -5.48
CA PRO A 441 34.20 -0.53 -5.70
C PRO A 441 34.50 0.90 -6.17
N ALA A 442 35.68 1.41 -5.77
CA ALA A 442 36.14 2.71 -6.24
C ALA A 442 35.96 2.78 -7.75
N ARG A 443 35.27 3.83 -8.22
CA ARG A 443 35.07 4.04 -9.65
C ARG A 443 36.45 3.95 -10.32
N PRO A 444 36.64 3.07 -11.32
CA PRO A 444 37.87 3.06 -12.09
C PRO A 444 38.07 4.47 -12.61
N GLN A 445 39.07 5.16 -12.06
CA GLN A 445 39.59 6.35 -12.69
C GLN A 445 40.03 5.88 -14.07
N PRO A 446 39.62 6.53 -15.17
CA PRO A 446 40.29 6.27 -16.43
C PRO A 446 41.77 6.45 -16.13
N THR A 447 42.55 5.38 -16.22
CA THR A 447 44.00 5.43 -16.11
C THR A 447 44.39 6.57 -17.02
N ALA A 448 44.89 7.65 -16.43
CA ALA A 448 45.43 8.76 -17.17
C ALA A 448 46.57 8.16 -17.98
N THR A 449 46.24 7.70 -19.19
CA THR A 449 47.23 7.53 -20.23
C THR A 449 47.73 8.95 -20.39
N PRO A 450 49.02 9.22 -20.14
CA PRO A 450 49.55 10.54 -20.42
C PRO A 450 49.22 10.79 -21.88
N VAL A 451 48.33 11.75 -22.15
CA VAL A 451 48.10 12.21 -23.51
C VAL A 451 49.34 13.04 -23.84
N THR A 452 50.46 12.38 -24.11
CA THR A 452 51.50 12.87 -25.00
C THR A 452 50.96 12.71 -26.42
N ALA A 453 49.90 13.45 -26.73
CA ALA A 453 49.55 13.70 -28.12
C ALA A 453 50.63 14.65 -28.69
N PRO A 454 51.24 14.32 -29.83
CA PRO A 454 52.18 15.21 -30.49
C PRO A 454 51.51 16.54 -30.81
N LEU A 455 52.20 17.65 -30.51
CA LEU A 455 51.91 18.99 -31.04
C LEU A 455 51.83 18.92 -32.57
N GLY A 456 50.72 19.37 -33.16
CA GLY A 456 50.62 19.42 -34.63
C GLY A 456 49.42 20.16 -35.21
N GLU A 457 48.22 20.07 -34.61
CA GLU A 457 47.04 20.74 -35.17
C GLU A 457 46.14 21.29 -34.07
N ALA A 458 46.28 22.58 -33.74
CA ALA A 458 45.26 23.28 -32.95
C ALA A 458 43.96 23.34 -33.78
N ARG A 459 42.98 22.50 -33.43
CA ARG A 459 41.73 22.31 -34.21
C ARG A 459 40.65 23.33 -33.83
N SER A 460 40.70 23.87 -32.62
CA SER A 460 39.71 24.84 -32.14
C SER A 460 40.29 26.25 -31.93
N PRO A 461 39.47 27.32 -32.05
CA PRO A 461 39.96 28.69 -31.90
C PRO A 461 40.61 28.99 -30.54
N TYR A 462 40.12 28.41 -29.43
CA TYR A 462 40.73 28.65 -28.11
C TYR A 462 42.06 27.92 -27.93
N GLU A 463 42.27 26.77 -28.57
CA GLU A 463 43.55 26.06 -28.56
C GLU A 463 44.62 26.85 -29.33
N LYS A 464 44.24 27.48 -30.44
CA LYS A 464 45.15 28.36 -31.19
C LYS A 464 45.62 29.53 -30.34
N ILE A 465 44.69 30.21 -29.67
CA ILE A 465 45.00 31.33 -28.75
C ILE A 465 45.88 30.87 -27.58
N ALA A 466 45.59 29.69 -26.99
CA ALA A 466 46.39 29.16 -25.90
C ALA A 466 47.81 28.77 -26.33
N VAL A 467 47.97 28.17 -27.51
CA VAL A 467 49.28 27.81 -28.07
C VAL A 467 50.09 29.05 -28.43
N GLU A 468 49.45 30.09 -28.98
CA GLU A 468 50.12 31.36 -29.29
C GLU A 468 50.62 32.06 -28.03
N LEU A 469 49.77 32.18 -27.00
CA LEU A 469 50.16 32.76 -25.71
C LEU A 469 51.25 31.95 -25.02
N ARG A 470 51.19 30.62 -25.12
CA ARG A 470 52.26 29.74 -24.65
C ARG A 470 53.56 30.01 -25.40
N GLY A 471 53.54 30.13 -26.72
CA GLY A 471 54.70 30.47 -27.53
C GLY A 471 55.28 31.84 -27.14
N ALA A 472 54.43 32.83 -26.83
CA ALA A 472 54.86 34.13 -26.32
C ALA A 472 55.51 34.05 -24.93
N ILE A 473 55.04 33.16 -24.06
CA ILE A 473 55.65 32.91 -22.74
C ILE A 473 56.99 32.16 -22.88
N GLU A 474 57.02 31.10 -23.68
CA GLU A 474 58.22 30.25 -23.88
C GLU A 474 59.33 31.00 -24.65
N SER A 475 58.98 31.90 -25.56
CA SER A 475 59.94 32.79 -26.24
C SER A 475 60.40 33.98 -25.38
N GLY A 476 59.82 34.17 -24.19
CA GLY A 476 60.14 35.27 -23.29
C GLY A 476 59.51 36.63 -23.65
N ALA A 477 58.61 36.67 -24.64
CA ALA A 477 57.83 37.88 -24.96
C ALA A 477 56.82 38.26 -23.87
N LEU A 478 56.42 37.29 -23.04
CA LEU A 478 55.69 37.50 -21.78
C LEU A 478 56.49 36.83 -20.65
N ALA A 479 57.10 37.64 -19.78
CA ALA A 479 57.96 37.13 -18.72
C ALA A 479 57.15 36.63 -17.51
N VAL A 480 57.77 35.79 -16.67
CA VAL A 480 57.17 35.35 -15.41
C VAL A 480 56.85 36.58 -14.55
N GLY A 481 55.59 36.67 -14.11
CA GLY A 481 55.03 37.81 -13.39
C GLY A 481 54.25 38.78 -14.28
N ASP A 482 54.42 38.77 -15.60
CA ASP A 482 53.72 39.69 -16.49
C ASP A 482 52.22 39.37 -16.59
N PRO A 483 51.35 40.39 -16.68
CA PRO A 483 49.95 40.18 -16.92
C PRO A 483 49.73 39.78 -18.38
N ILE A 484 49.05 38.65 -18.62
CA ILE A 484 48.60 38.30 -19.97
C ILE A 484 47.50 39.29 -20.44
N PRO A 485 47.27 39.43 -21.75
CA PRO A 485 46.19 40.25 -22.26
C PRO A 485 44.84 39.84 -21.65
N THR A 486 43.96 40.82 -21.41
CA THR A 486 42.65 40.54 -20.80
C THR A 486 41.80 39.67 -21.71
N VAL A 487 40.87 38.90 -21.15
CA VAL A 487 39.96 38.05 -21.92
C VAL A 487 39.20 38.84 -22.99
N ALA A 488 38.80 40.07 -22.69
CA ALA A 488 38.14 40.97 -23.65
C ALA A 488 39.07 41.39 -24.80
N LYS A 489 40.37 41.58 -24.53
CA LYS A 489 41.36 41.91 -25.55
C LYS A 489 41.70 40.70 -26.41
N LEU A 490 41.92 39.53 -25.81
CA LEU A 490 42.11 38.27 -26.54
C LEU A 490 40.91 37.92 -27.44
N ALA A 491 39.69 38.20 -26.96
CA ALA A 491 38.49 38.03 -27.76
C ALA A 491 38.47 38.94 -29.00
N ALA A 492 38.84 40.21 -28.84
CA ALA A 492 38.90 41.18 -29.94
C ALA A 492 40.04 40.90 -30.93
N ASP A 493 41.25 40.62 -30.42
CA ASP A 493 42.46 40.46 -31.24
C ASP A 493 42.39 39.19 -32.11
N HIS A 494 41.66 38.16 -31.67
CA HIS A 494 41.49 36.89 -32.41
C HIS A 494 40.10 36.71 -33.04
N ASP A 495 39.25 37.75 -33.04
CA ASP A 495 37.87 37.73 -33.54
C ASP A 495 37.04 36.54 -33.02
N VAL A 496 37.02 36.34 -31.70
CA VAL A 496 36.26 35.28 -31.03
C VAL A 496 35.38 35.82 -29.90
N VAL A 497 34.33 35.09 -29.56
CA VAL A 497 33.51 35.41 -28.37
C VAL A 497 34.31 35.25 -27.07
N VAL A 498 34.00 36.08 -26.08
CA VAL A 498 34.70 36.17 -24.77
C VAL A 498 34.83 34.80 -24.07
N SER A 499 33.80 33.94 -24.17
CA SER A 499 33.83 32.61 -23.57
C SER A 499 34.91 31.69 -24.18
N THR A 500 35.24 31.86 -25.45
CA THR A 500 36.31 31.13 -26.15
C THR A 500 37.69 31.59 -25.67
N ALA A 501 37.91 32.90 -25.55
CA ALA A 501 39.15 33.43 -24.97
C ALA A 501 39.32 33.01 -23.50
N GLN A 502 38.24 32.91 -22.74
CA GLN A 502 38.27 32.45 -21.35
C GLN A 502 38.66 30.98 -21.24
N ARG A 503 38.24 30.14 -22.19
CA ARG A 503 38.68 28.74 -22.30
C ARG A 503 40.18 28.65 -22.61
N ALA A 504 40.72 29.53 -23.44
CA ALA A 504 42.16 29.58 -23.71
C ALA A 504 42.98 29.88 -22.44
N VAL A 505 42.57 30.87 -21.65
CA VAL A 505 43.22 31.19 -20.36
C VAL A 505 43.09 30.05 -19.35
N THR A 506 41.94 29.37 -19.32
CA THR A 506 41.73 28.20 -18.47
C THR A 506 42.68 27.05 -18.85
N LEU A 507 42.93 26.87 -20.15
CA LEU A 507 43.86 25.86 -20.66
C LEU A 507 45.31 26.18 -20.26
N LEU A 508 45.74 27.44 -20.37
CA LEU A 508 47.05 27.88 -19.88
C LEU A 508 47.22 27.70 -18.37
N LYS A 509 46.14 27.90 -17.59
CA LYS A 509 46.14 27.63 -16.14
C LYS A 509 46.29 26.13 -15.88
N ALA A 510 45.59 25.29 -16.64
CA ALA A 510 45.72 23.83 -16.54
C ALA A 510 47.13 23.35 -16.91
N TRP A 511 47.81 24.04 -17.84
CA TRP A 511 49.22 23.81 -18.16
C TRP A 511 50.20 24.37 -17.12
N GLY A 512 49.72 25.01 -16.06
CA GLY A 512 50.55 25.59 -15.01
C GLY A 512 51.36 26.81 -15.47
N MET A 513 50.96 27.46 -16.57
CA MET A 513 51.69 28.58 -17.15
C MET A 513 51.20 29.93 -16.64
N VAL A 514 49.94 30.04 -16.22
CA VAL A 514 49.35 31.27 -15.69
C VAL A 514 48.55 31.02 -14.42
N ASP A 515 48.59 31.98 -13.49
CA ASP A 515 47.64 32.04 -12.37
C ASP A 515 46.55 33.07 -12.66
N ALA A 516 45.30 32.66 -12.43
CA ALA A 516 44.11 33.49 -12.64
C ALA A 516 43.16 33.33 -11.45
N ALA A 517 42.88 34.44 -10.77
CA ALA A 517 41.94 34.56 -9.65
C ALA A 517 40.84 35.58 -9.97
N ARG A 518 39.62 35.37 -9.44
CA ARG A 518 38.49 36.30 -9.64
C ARG A 518 38.87 37.71 -9.20
N GLY A 519 38.72 38.69 -10.10
CA GLY A 519 38.98 40.10 -9.84
C GLY A 519 40.44 40.57 -10.02
N ARG A 520 41.38 39.69 -10.39
CA ARG A 520 42.77 40.05 -10.71
C ARG A 520 43.12 39.65 -12.14
N ARG A 521 43.99 40.42 -12.80
CA ARG A 521 44.53 40.05 -14.11
C ARG A 521 45.37 38.78 -13.98
N ALA A 522 45.16 37.84 -14.90
CA ALA A 522 45.94 36.62 -14.96
C ALA A 522 47.40 36.94 -15.27
N ARG A 523 48.34 36.27 -14.59
CA ARG A 523 49.78 36.51 -14.73
C ARG A 523 50.53 35.22 -15.03
N VAL A 524 51.62 35.33 -15.78
CA VAL A 524 52.49 34.20 -16.10
C VAL A 524 53.23 33.75 -14.85
N ILE A 525 53.25 32.44 -14.58
CA ILE A 525 53.90 31.84 -13.39
C ILE A 525 55.03 30.86 -13.74
N SER A 526 55.12 30.39 -14.99
CA SER A 526 56.21 29.52 -15.45
C SER A 526 56.45 29.68 -16.96
N ALA A 527 57.71 29.60 -17.38
CA ALA A 527 58.15 29.72 -18.78
C ALA A 527 58.70 28.41 -19.39
N GLY A 528 58.52 27.24 -18.75
CA GLY A 528 59.09 25.98 -19.23
C GLY A 528 58.22 24.75 -18.99
N SER A 529 58.23 23.82 -19.96
CA SER A 529 57.55 22.50 -19.90
C SER A 529 58.09 21.62 -18.76
N PRO A 530 57.27 20.71 -18.18
CA PRO A 530 57.67 19.93 -17.02
C PRO A 530 58.73 18.89 -17.41
N SER A 531 59.90 18.92 -16.76
CA SER A 531 60.92 17.86 -16.84
C SER A 531 60.86 16.99 -15.57
N GLU A 532 61.04 15.68 -15.78
CA GLU A 532 60.95 14.60 -14.81
C GLU A 532 62.11 14.58 -13.80
N SER A 533 61.78 14.17 -12.56
CA SER A 533 62.37 13.04 -11.81
C SER A 533 62.61 13.34 -10.32
N VAL A 534 61.85 12.64 -9.47
CA VAL A 534 62.40 11.98 -8.27
C VAL A 534 61.78 10.59 -8.22
N SER A 535 62.60 9.60 -8.56
CA SER A 535 62.37 8.17 -8.33
C SER A 535 63.03 7.77 -7.01
N GLY A 536 62.38 6.87 -6.28
CA GLY A 536 62.96 6.21 -5.12
C GLY A 536 62.10 5.07 -4.63
N ASP A 537 62.00 4.01 -5.44
CA ASP A 537 61.61 2.66 -4.98
C ASP A 537 62.87 1.83 -4.84
N LEU A 538 63.01 1.11 -3.72
CA LEU A 538 63.74 -0.15 -3.65
C LEU A 538 62.99 -1.10 -2.72
N SER A 539 62.66 -2.26 -3.28
CA SER A 539 62.13 -3.43 -2.59
C SER A 539 63.25 -4.45 -2.37
N ALA A 540 63.00 -5.34 -1.40
CA ALA A 540 63.36 -6.77 -1.36
C ALA A 540 64.48 -7.26 -0.41
N SER A 541 64.09 -8.34 0.30
CA SER A 541 64.88 -9.49 0.83
C SER A 541 65.77 -9.23 2.06
N GLY A 542 65.85 -10.06 3.11
CA GLY A 542 65.41 -11.43 3.40
C GLY A 542 66.50 -12.13 4.25
N ASP A 543 66.13 -12.83 5.34
CA ASP A 543 66.73 -14.08 5.91
C ASP A 543 66.46 -14.22 7.43
N ILE A 544 65.63 -15.18 7.90
CA ILE A 544 65.84 -16.61 8.25
C ILE A 544 66.14 -16.85 9.75
N LEU A 545 65.29 -17.66 10.41
CA LEU A 545 65.51 -18.87 11.24
C LEU A 545 64.14 -19.27 11.87
N THR A 546 63.39 -20.25 11.35
CA THR A 546 63.31 -21.70 11.73
C THR A 546 63.04 -21.94 13.22
N GLU A 547 62.19 -22.83 13.73
CA GLU A 547 61.30 -23.90 13.26
C GLU A 547 60.50 -24.34 14.51
N ALA A 548 59.27 -24.85 14.38
CA ALA A 548 58.83 -26.14 14.96
C ALA A 548 57.30 -26.31 14.90
N ASP A 549 56.93 -27.41 14.26
CA ASP A 549 55.61 -27.99 14.08
C ASP A 549 54.83 -28.29 15.38
N SER A 550 53.49 -28.31 15.27
CA SER A 550 52.73 -29.57 15.43
C SER A 550 51.24 -29.38 15.12
N GLU A 551 50.73 -30.18 14.19
CA GLU A 551 49.32 -30.49 13.98
C GLU A 551 48.76 -31.35 15.14
N ARG A 552 47.49 -31.14 15.55
CA ARG A 552 46.48 -32.21 15.72
C ARG A 552 45.09 -31.74 16.22
N SER A 553 44.07 -32.12 15.44
CA SER A 553 42.77 -32.76 15.76
C SER A 553 41.84 -32.31 16.91
N VAL A 554 40.59 -32.00 16.51
CA VAL A 554 39.26 -32.51 16.97
C VAL A 554 38.98 -32.78 18.47
N ALA A 555 38.00 -32.04 19.03
CA ALA A 555 36.91 -32.38 19.99
C ALA A 555 36.56 -31.11 20.81
N ASP A 556 35.36 -30.54 20.74
CA ASP A 556 34.12 -30.82 21.49
C ASP A 556 34.07 -30.26 22.94
N ASP A 557 32.94 -29.61 23.24
CA ASP A 557 32.38 -29.10 24.52
C ASP A 557 33.15 -28.10 25.42
N GLY A 558 32.44 -27.02 25.81
CA GLY A 558 32.75 -26.27 27.05
C GLY A 558 32.40 -24.77 27.08
N GLU A 559 31.17 -24.46 27.50
CA GLU A 559 30.77 -23.32 28.36
C GLU A 559 31.49 -21.96 28.22
N ASP A 560 30.91 -21.04 27.43
CA ASP A 560 31.19 -19.60 27.55
C ASP A 560 30.21 -18.92 28.51
N ALA A 561 30.77 -18.40 29.60
CA ALA A 561 30.10 -17.56 30.57
C ALA A 561 29.58 -16.26 29.92
N MET A 562 28.27 -16.04 30.03
CA MET A 562 27.63 -14.77 29.67
C MET A 562 28.18 -13.62 30.52
N THR A 563 28.95 -12.71 29.92
CA THR A 563 29.27 -11.40 30.51
C THR A 563 27.98 -10.61 30.66
N VAL A 564 27.53 -10.38 31.89
CA VAL A 564 26.40 -9.50 32.21
C VAL A 564 26.80 -8.08 31.82
N SER A 565 26.12 -7.50 30.82
CA SER A 565 26.39 -6.12 30.38
C SER A 565 26.10 -5.15 31.53
N GLN A 566 27.15 -4.60 32.13
CA GLN A 566 27.06 -3.69 33.27
C GLN A 566 26.54 -2.32 32.82
N LEU A 567 25.63 -1.74 33.61
CA LEU A 567 25.03 -0.44 33.33
C LEU A 567 25.93 0.66 33.93
N TRP A 568 26.20 1.72 33.16
CA TRP A 568 27.02 2.86 33.58
C TRP A 568 26.23 4.17 33.48
N ALA A 569 26.46 5.09 34.41
CA ALA A 569 26.00 6.46 34.34
C ALA A 569 27.10 7.34 33.74
N ILE A 570 26.82 7.98 32.61
CA ILE A 570 27.74 8.87 31.92
C ILE A 570 27.30 10.32 32.02
N THR A 571 28.25 11.22 32.24
CA THR A 571 28.06 12.66 32.32
C THR A 571 29.04 13.35 31.38
N VAL A 572 28.53 14.17 30.46
CA VAL A 572 29.39 14.97 29.58
C VAL A 572 29.67 16.31 30.24
N ARG A 573 30.96 16.69 30.30
CA ARG A 573 31.43 17.98 30.76
C ARG A 573 31.93 18.80 29.58
N ALA A 574 31.34 19.97 29.40
CA ALA A 574 31.73 20.94 28.38
C ALA A 574 32.97 21.75 28.80
N PRO A 575 33.66 22.40 27.84
CA PRO A 575 34.87 23.20 28.12
C PRO A 575 34.63 24.39 29.06
N ASP A 576 33.40 24.92 29.09
CA ASP A 576 32.96 26.01 29.97
C ASP A 576 32.63 25.53 31.40
N GLY A 577 32.86 24.25 31.70
CA GLY A 577 32.58 23.63 32.98
C GLY A 577 31.13 23.16 33.15
N HIS A 578 30.26 23.38 32.16
CA HIS A 578 28.88 22.91 32.22
C HIS A 578 28.81 21.38 32.19
N ARG A 579 27.97 20.80 33.05
CA ARG A 579 27.74 19.35 33.12
C ARG A 579 26.34 19.02 32.64
N TYR A 580 26.23 18.24 31.58
CA TYR A 580 24.95 17.80 31.05
C TYR A 580 24.33 16.72 31.94
N PRO A 581 22.99 16.57 31.95
CA PRO A 581 22.32 15.56 32.77
C PRO A 581 22.86 14.15 32.51
N PRO A 582 23.06 13.33 33.57
CA PRO A 582 23.63 11.99 33.42
C PRO A 582 22.70 11.08 32.61
N ARG A 583 23.27 10.24 31.75
CA ARG A 583 22.54 9.24 30.96
C ARG A 583 23.05 7.84 31.28
N ARG A 584 22.16 6.85 31.20
CA ARG A 584 22.50 5.45 31.48
C ARG A 584 22.79 4.71 30.18
N VAL A 585 23.94 4.06 30.11
CA VAL A 585 24.41 3.31 28.94
C VAL A 585 24.86 1.92 29.37
N THR A 586 24.82 0.98 28.44
CA THR A 586 25.27 -0.39 28.69
C THR A 586 26.43 -0.62 27.73
N GLU A 587 27.64 -0.36 28.21
CA GLU A 587 28.88 -0.41 27.45
C GLU A 587 29.96 -1.02 28.33
N ASP A 588 31.04 -1.48 27.71
CA ASP A 588 32.15 -2.13 28.41
C ASP A 588 33.19 -1.07 28.83
N ILE A 589 33.40 -0.91 30.14
CA ILE A 589 34.35 0.05 30.70
C ILE A 589 35.80 -0.25 30.31
N ASP A 590 36.10 -1.52 29.99
CA ASP A 590 37.41 -1.97 29.53
C ASP A 590 37.64 -1.70 28.03
N GLN A 591 36.60 -1.22 27.31
CA GLN A 591 36.68 -0.74 25.93
C GLN A 591 36.28 0.74 25.84
N PRO A 592 37.19 1.69 26.14
CA PRO A 592 36.88 3.11 26.24
C PRO A 592 36.23 3.72 24.99
N ASP A 593 36.57 3.24 23.80
CA ASP A 593 36.02 3.73 22.52
C ASP A 593 34.53 3.40 22.32
N SER A 594 33.99 2.39 23.03
CA SER A 594 32.56 2.07 23.02
C SER A 594 31.68 3.23 23.52
N PHE A 595 32.25 4.11 24.35
CA PHE A 595 31.53 5.27 24.90
C PHE A 595 31.51 6.50 23.98
N ARG A 596 32.36 6.54 22.95
CA ARG A 596 32.50 7.69 22.04
C ARG A 596 31.18 8.09 21.34
N PRO A 597 30.34 7.16 20.85
CA PRO A 597 29.04 7.51 20.25
C PRO A 597 28.09 8.21 21.21
N HIS A 598 28.18 7.92 22.51
CA HIS A 598 27.31 8.55 23.53
C HIS A 598 27.73 9.99 23.81
N LEU A 599 29.04 10.27 23.84
CA LEU A 599 29.56 11.64 23.89
C LEU A 599 29.08 12.46 22.68
N LEU A 600 29.20 11.90 21.46
CA LEU A 600 28.70 12.52 20.23
C LEU A 600 27.20 12.81 20.31
N GLY A 601 26.41 11.83 20.76
CA GLY A 601 24.95 11.98 20.89
C GLY A 601 24.57 13.10 21.85
N ILE A 602 25.12 13.10 23.06
CA ILE A 602 24.80 14.09 24.09
C ILE A 602 25.24 15.49 23.65
N ALA A 603 26.47 15.64 23.16
CA ALA A 603 26.97 16.96 22.78
C ALA A 603 26.23 17.54 21.55
N ARG A 604 25.79 16.70 20.60
CA ARG A 604 24.95 17.14 19.46
C ARG A 604 23.55 17.57 19.88
N MET A 605 22.93 16.88 20.85
CA MET A 605 21.58 17.23 21.34
C MET A 605 21.57 18.51 22.17
N GLU A 606 22.57 18.68 23.04
CA GLU A 606 22.57 19.75 24.04
C GLU A 606 23.36 21.01 23.58
N ALA A 607 24.14 20.90 22.49
CA ALA A 607 24.86 22.03 21.88
C ALA A 607 24.84 22.00 20.32
N PRO A 608 23.66 22.01 19.68
CA PRO A 608 23.49 21.86 18.23
C PRO A 608 24.18 22.97 17.40
N GLN A 609 24.40 24.16 17.96
CA GLN A 609 25.10 25.27 17.31
C GLN A 609 26.60 25.01 17.05
N ARG A 610 27.19 23.93 17.60
CA ARG A 610 28.60 23.57 17.40
C ARG A 610 28.81 22.44 16.37
N THR A 611 27.74 21.92 15.77
CA THR A 611 27.79 20.68 14.96
C THR A 611 28.04 20.88 13.46
N ASP A 612 28.22 22.12 12.99
CA ASP A 612 28.28 22.45 11.55
C ASP A 612 29.69 22.35 10.92
N SER A 613 30.71 21.85 11.63
CA SER A 613 32.13 21.93 11.21
C SER A 613 32.95 20.64 11.35
N GLY A 614 32.32 19.45 11.30
CA GLY A 614 33.01 18.16 11.45
C GLY A 614 32.99 17.63 12.88
N GLU A 615 33.87 16.69 13.24
CA GLU A 615 33.94 16.10 14.60
C GLU A 615 35.11 16.62 15.45
N ASP A 616 35.92 17.55 14.92
CA ASP A 616 37.16 18.03 15.55
C ASP A 616 36.94 18.77 16.88
N TRP A 617 35.72 19.27 17.12
CA TRP A 617 35.32 19.95 18.35
C TRP A 617 35.05 18.99 19.52
N ILE A 618 34.95 17.68 19.28
CA ILE A 618 34.61 16.71 20.33
C ILE A 618 35.72 16.57 21.37
N GLY A 619 36.97 16.78 20.98
CA GLY A 619 38.12 16.66 21.88
C GLY A 619 38.16 17.71 22.98
N ASP A 620 37.32 18.73 22.89
CA ASP A 620 37.19 19.76 23.93
C ASP A 620 36.18 19.33 25.04
N PHE A 621 35.48 18.20 24.88
CA PHE A 621 34.53 17.66 25.86
C PHE A 621 35.12 16.47 26.63
N GLU A 622 34.69 16.30 27.88
CA GLU A 622 35.09 15.18 28.73
C GLU A 622 33.89 14.30 29.04
N LEU A 623 34.09 12.98 29.00
CA LEU A 623 33.07 12.02 29.42
C LEU A 623 33.46 11.41 30.76
N GLU A 624 32.65 11.67 31.78
CA GLU A 624 32.80 11.10 33.12
C GLU A 624 31.88 9.87 33.26
N ILE A 625 32.45 8.71 33.54
CA ILE A 625 31.75 7.41 33.68
C ILE A 625 31.70 7.02 35.15
N ARG A 626 30.53 6.60 35.64
CA ARG A 626 30.26 6.22 37.04
C ARG A 626 29.34 5.02 37.12
N GLU A 627 29.37 4.31 38.25
CA GLU A 627 28.32 3.35 38.56
C GLU A 627 26.95 4.06 38.77
N PRO A 628 25.83 3.44 38.36
CA PRO A 628 24.50 4.00 38.56
C PRO A 628 24.20 4.26 40.04
N GLY A 629 23.73 5.47 40.38
CA GLY A 629 23.41 5.84 41.77
C GLY A 629 24.59 6.41 42.58
N LYS A 630 25.80 6.52 41.99
CA LYS A 630 26.97 7.17 42.59
C LYS A 630 27.32 8.50 41.92
N GLU A 631 26.32 9.25 41.45
CA GLU A 631 26.54 10.48 40.67
C GLU A 631 27.26 11.61 41.45
N HIS A 632 27.29 11.52 42.79
CA HIS A 632 27.99 12.47 43.67
C HIS A 632 29.42 12.05 44.03
N GLN A 633 29.91 10.92 43.53
CA GLN A 633 31.28 10.43 43.79
C GLN A 633 32.22 10.74 42.62
N ASN A 634 33.53 10.57 42.85
CA ASN A 634 34.53 10.69 41.78
C ASN A 634 34.24 9.69 40.66
N PRO A 635 34.46 10.07 39.38
CA PRO A 635 34.22 9.17 38.26
C PRO A 635 35.18 7.98 38.29
N GLU A 636 34.66 6.81 37.92
CA GLU A 636 35.44 5.57 37.71
C GLU A 636 36.42 5.74 36.55
N LEU A 637 35.97 6.43 35.49
CA LEU A 637 36.79 6.72 34.32
C LEU A 637 36.43 8.09 33.74
N THR A 638 37.45 8.88 33.37
CA THR A 638 37.28 10.14 32.63
C THR A 638 37.95 10.01 31.28
N LEU A 639 37.18 10.15 30.20
CA LEU A 639 37.68 10.03 28.84
C LEU A 639 37.73 11.39 28.13
N ARG A 640 38.81 11.59 27.38
CA ARG A 640 39.03 12.70 26.45
C ARG A 640 39.58 12.15 25.15
N TRP A 641 38.97 12.49 24.02
CA TRP A 641 39.46 12.09 22.70
C TRP A 641 40.37 13.18 22.14
N GLN A 642 41.56 12.81 21.65
CA GLN A 642 42.47 13.76 21.01
C GLN A 642 41.91 14.21 19.65
N LYS A 643 42.26 15.44 19.24
CA LYS A 643 41.99 15.93 17.88
C LYS A 643 42.85 15.10 16.90
N PRO A 644 42.27 14.59 15.80
CA PRO A 644 43.03 13.87 14.79
C PRO A 644 44.09 14.76 14.12
#